data_AF-A0A536NHC8-F1
#
_entry.id   AF-A0A536NHC8-F1
#
_cell.length_a   1.000
_cell.length_b   1.000
_cell.length_c   1.000
_cell.angle_alpha   90.00
_cell.angle_beta   90.00
_cell.angle_gamma   90.00
#
_symmetry.space_group_name_H-M   'P 1'
#
loop_
_entity.id
_entity.type
_entity.pdbx_description
1 polymer ?
#
loop_
_entity_poly.entity_id
_entity_poly.type
_entity_poly.pdbx_seq_one_letter_code
_entity_poly.pdbx_strand_id
1 'polypeptide(L)'
;MELGLRSGWLTVPVPASPTAAVRGQRRLRIDPEPGAEAPEPELESPSRLGRLAGLDGLRAIAVLAVLLYHSGLDWLPGGFLGVEVFFVISGYLITGLLINEWRVHGRIDLRAFWIRRARRLLPALFVLLAATLAYALAWLPGQLAQLRVDVLAAMGYVTNWYLVLGQQSYFANLDRQSPLLHLWSLAVEEQFYVFWPVVLAAGLWLVGRRVFFVVTLGGALLSAVWMGVLYQPEGDVSRIYYGTDTRLTGLLLGAALAFVWLPRPGRETWLPTSPRWQPLVHVVLDGVALAGLAVIAWFLLAVDESDAFLFHGGLVLLAAATAVAIAAVVHPAGRIGVGVLDLGPLRWLGTRSYSVYLWHWPVFSVTRPGLDIPLDPVVAFALRLVLTATLAELSFRFVETRFRYRGVSVASNQPATGRPLAAKLAWAGSIAAAVMILAGPIATASAPARPTFLSADSIDRLVTVDRRGPGQAAASGLGPAGGVLGRGPTSRTAVSPRFLVDTRPVSRRIVLIGDSVVIAAYEAVAQKVGPVTVDAAIGRSVGEGVAVLRHRAAANDLGDVVIVDLGSNGRLTPGLFDDAMKAMASVPLVIWVNLSVPRSWESANNRAIAAGIQEYANARMVDWHAASSGHPEYFWQDGYHPRALGARLYATLIAAAID
;
A
#
# COMPACT_ATOMS: atom_id res chain seq x y z
N MET A 1 -37.32 2.95 85.33
CA MET A 1 -36.18 3.89 85.28
C MET A 1 -36.57 4.99 84.29
N GLU A 2 -37.52 5.84 84.69
CA GLU A 2 -37.30 7.22 85.21
C GLU A 2 -36.59 8.10 84.15
N LEU A 3 -37.30 8.90 83.35
CA LEU A 3 -37.97 10.21 83.61
C LEU A 3 -37.07 11.42 83.33
N GLY A 4 -37.59 12.38 82.56
CA GLY A 4 -37.11 13.78 82.46
C GLY A 4 -36.91 14.28 81.03
N LEU A 5 -37.96 14.65 80.26
CA LEU A 5 -38.68 15.94 80.22
C LEU A 5 -37.94 17.12 79.55
N ARG A 6 -38.58 17.63 78.47
CA ARG A 6 -38.82 19.05 78.09
C ARG A 6 -37.58 19.92 77.76
N SER A 7 -37.57 20.95 76.91
CA SER A 7 -38.43 21.60 75.90
C SER A 7 -37.75 22.98 75.65
N GLY A 8 -37.76 23.58 74.46
CA GLY A 8 -37.40 25.01 74.36
C GLY A 8 -36.98 25.51 72.98
N TRP A 9 -37.83 26.35 72.41
CA TRP A 9 -37.71 27.05 71.13
C TRP A 9 -36.79 28.27 71.21
N LEU A 10 -36.16 28.67 70.09
CA LEU A 10 -36.19 30.02 69.47
C LEU A 10 -34.96 30.34 68.59
N THR A 11 -35.24 31.19 67.62
CA THR A 11 -34.56 31.59 66.39
C THR A 11 -33.59 32.79 66.51
N VAL A 12 -32.53 32.81 65.67
CA VAL A 12 -31.89 33.98 64.98
C VAL A 12 -31.01 34.92 65.86
N PRO A 13 -30.03 35.75 65.39
CA PRO A 13 -29.52 36.08 64.03
C PRO A 13 -27.97 36.03 63.80
N VAL A 14 -27.61 36.24 62.52
CA VAL A 14 -26.31 36.64 61.94
C VAL A 14 -25.69 37.88 62.61
N PRO A 15 -24.35 37.96 62.77
CA PRO A 15 -23.65 39.23 62.92
C PRO A 15 -22.80 39.62 61.70
N ALA A 16 -22.80 40.93 61.47
CA ALA A 16 -22.10 41.66 60.43
C ALA A 16 -20.57 41.70 60.61
N SER A 17 -19.88 41.94 59.49
CA SER A 17 -18.44 42.20 59.38
C SER A 17 -17.99 43.43 60.17
N PRO A 18 -16.70 43.46 60.57
CA PRO A 18 -15.96 44.71 60.66
C PRO A 18 -14.70 44.70 59.77
N THR A 19 -14.54 45.80 59.04
CA THR A 19 -13.34 46.24 58.33
C THR A 19 -12.18 46.54 59.29
N ALA A 20 -10.97 46.09 58.96
CA ALA A 20 -9.72 46.68 59.44
C ALA A 20 -8.65 46.64 58.33
N ALA A 21 -8.06 47.81 58.09
CA ALA A 21 -7.11 48.09 57.02
C ALA A 21 -5.66 47.78 57.44
N VAL A 22 -4.86 47.19 56.52
CA VAL A 22 -3.40 47.37 56.49
C VAL A 22 -2.95 47.57 55.03
N ARG A 23 -2.16 48.63 54.85
CA ARG A 23 -1.56 49.18 53.63
C ARG A 23 -0.64 48.20 52.88
N GLY A 24 -0.74 48.24 51.55
CA GLY A 24 0.41 48.63 50.73
C GLY A 24 1.08 47.55 49.87
N GLN A 25 0.55 47.33 48.66
CA GLN A 25 1.36 47.24 47.44
C GLN A 25 0.46 47.57 46.24
N ARG A 26 0.73 48.69 45.56
CA ARG A 26 0.07 49.12 44.32
C ARG A 26 0.31 48.06 43.23
N ARG A 27 -0.72 47.30 42.87
CA ARG A 27 -0.88 46.80 41.49
C ARG A 27 -1.90 47.72 40.81
N LEU A 28 -1.54 48.25 39.65
CA LEU A 28 -2.45 48.96 38.76
C LEU A 28 -3.69 48.08 38.51
N ARG A 29 -4.83 48.50 39.05
CA ARG A 29 -6.14 47.95 38.73
C ARG A 29 -6.60 48.73 37.49
N ILE A 30 -6.57 48.08 36.33
CA ILE A 30 -7.31 48.55 35.17
C ILE A 30 -8.75 48.14 35.45
N ASP A 31 -9.63 49.10 35.71
CA ASP A 31 -11.06 48.83 35.81
C ASP A 31 -11.56 48.40 34.42
N PRO A 32 -12.23 47.24 34.29
CA PRO A 32 -12.84 46.86 33.03
C PRO A 32 -14.04 47.77 32.76
N GLU A 33 -14.19 48.21 31.53
CA GLU A 33 -15.34 48.99 31.09
C GLU A 33 -16.67 48.29 31.44
N PRO A 34 -17.69 49.05 31.92
CA PRO A 34 -19.00 48.49 32.21
C PRO A 34 -19.72 48.21 30.88
N GLY A 35 -19.58 46.99 30.38
CA GLY A 35 -20.20 46.53 29.12
C GLY A 35 -19.72 45.17 28.61
N ALA A 36 -18.66 44.59 29.19
CA ALA A 36 -18.21 43.24 28.85
C ALA A 36 -18.91 42.21 29.74
N GLU A 37 -19.93 41.53 29.19
CA GLU A 37 -20.44 40.27 29.75
C GLU A 37 -19.26 39.33 30.02
N ALA A 38 -19.13 38.90 31.28
CA ALA A 38 -18.22 37.83 31.64
C ALA A 38 -18.61 36.59 30.81
N PRO A 39 -17.66 35.93 30.12
CA PRO A 39 -18.00 34.72 29.38
C PRO A 39 -18.53 33.69 30.39
N GLU A 40 -19.80 33.31 30.22
CA GLU A 40 -20.38 32.18 30.94
C GLU A 40 -19.48 30.96 30.76
N PRO A 41 -19.31 30.12 31.80
CA PRO A 41 -18.48 28.93 31.70
C PRO A 41 -19.07 28.01 30.64
N GLU A 42 -18.40 27.96 29.50
CA GLU A 42 -18.71 27.10 28.37
C GLU A 42 -18.80 25.66 28.88
N LEU A 43 -20.00 25.08 28.89
CA LEU A 43 -20.24 23.68 29.22
C LEU A 43 -19.42 22.83 28.24
N GLU A 44 -18.23 22.40 28.68
CA GLU A 44 -17.31 21.59 27.89
C GLU A 44 -18.05 20.38 27.30
N SER A 45 -18.10 20.28 25.97
CA SER A 45 -18.60 19.08 25.30
C SER A 45 -17.63 17.90 25.60
N PRO A 46 -17.98 16.88 26.40
CA PRO A 46 -17.00 15.95 26.99
C PRO A 46 -16.51 14.83 26.06
N SER A 47 -16.83 14.89 24.76
CA SER A 47 -16.64 13.79 23.80
C SER A 47 -15.36 13.86 22.97
N ARG A 48 -14.47 14.83 23.22
CA ARG A 48 -13.21 14.98 22.45
C ARG A 48 -12.03 14.46 23.27
N LEU A 49 -11.36 13.41 22.79
CA LEU A 49 -9.95 13.22 23.15
C LEU A 49 -9.21 14.47 22.69
N GLY A 50 -8.58 15.20 23.62
CA GLY A 50 -7.73 16.33 23.27
C GLY A 50 -6.64 15.92 22.27
N ARG A 51 -6.02 16.90 21.60
CA ARG A 51 -4.94 16.62 20.65
C ARG A 51 -3.81 15.84 21.35
N LEU A 52 -3.47 14.66 20.84
CA LEU A 52 -2.37 13.84 21.33
C LEU A 52 -1.11 14.15 20.54
N ALA A 53 -0.34 15.12 21.03
CA ALA A 53 0.85 15.71 20.38
C ALA A 53 1.80 14.67 19.74
N GLY A 54 2.20 13.63 20.48
CA GLY A 54 3.14 12.61 20.00
C GLY A 54 2.63 11.74 18.84
N LEU A 55 1.30 11.63 18.66
CA LEU A 55 0.74 10.84 17.55
C LEU A 55 0.88 11.55 16.21
N ASP A 56 0.85 12.89 16.17
CA ASP A 56 1.06 13.62 14.93
C ASP A 56 2.48 13.36 14.40
N GLY A 57 3.49 13.35 15.27
CA GLY A 57 4.86 13.01 14.89
C GLY A 57 5.02 11.57 14.40
N LEU A 58 4.39 10.58 15.05
CA LEU A 58 4.41 9.21 14.56
C LEU A 58 3.76 9.08 13.17
N ARG A 59 2.63 9.76 12.93
CA ARG A 59 1.99 9.83 11.60
C ARG A 59 2.90 10.49 10.57
N ALA A 60 3.66 11.52 10.97
CA ALA A 60 4.61 12.21 10.11
C ALA A 60 5.77 11.29 9.68
N ILE A 61 6.34 10.53 10.62
CA ILE A 61 7.37 9.53 10.33
C ILE A 61 6.82 8.46 9.39
N ALA A 62 5.63 7.93 9.68
CA ALA A 62 5.00 6.90 8.86
C ALA A 62 4.73 7.35 7.42
N VAL A 63 4.17 8.55 7.21
CA VAL A 63 3.91 9.05 5.84
C VAL A 63 5.22 9.38 5.12
N LEU A 64 6.21 9.95 5.80
CA LEU A 64 7.51 10.23 5.18
C LEU A 64 8.20 8.95 4.71
N ALA A 65 8.14 7.89 5.52
CA ALA A 65 8.66 6.58 5.16
C ALA A 65 8.00 6.02 3.88
N VAL A 66 6.68 6.14 3.78
CA VAL A 66 5.92 5.74 2.58
C VAL A 66 6.34 6.57 1.36
N LEU A 67 6.52 7.89 1.49
CA LEU A 67 6.94 8.76 0.40
C LEU A 67 8.36 8.42 -0.10
N LEU A 68 9.27 8.13 0.82
CA LEU A 68 10.64 7.73 0.50
C LEU A 68 10.68 6.37 -0.20
N TYR A 69 9.91 5.39 0.26
CA TYR A 69 9.81 4.09 -0.40
C TYR A 69 9.32 4.22 -1.85
N HIS A 70 8.27 5.03 -2.10
CA HIS A 70 7.77 5.23 -3.45
C HIS A 70 8.67 6.13 -4.32
N SER A 71 9.72 6.75 -3.78
CA SER A 71 10.62 7.61 -4.55
C SER A 71 11.36 6.84 -5.67
N GLY A 72 11.51 5.52 -5.50
CA GLY A 72 12.35 4.67 -6.35
C GLY A 72 13.84 4.71 -5.98
N LEU A 73 14.19 5.35 -4.86
CA LEU A 73 15.55 5.38 -4.32
C LEU A 73 15.71 4.32 -3.23
N ASP A 74 16.84 3.62 -3.21
CA ASP A 74 17.14 2.52 -2.28
C ASP A 74 17.44 2.95 -0.83
N TRP A 75 16.98 4.13 -0.41
CA TRP A 75 17.31 4.71 0.90
C TRP A 75 16.54 4.07 2.06
N LEU A 76 15.33 3.56 1.80
CA LEU A 76 14.42 3.09 2.84
C LEU A 76 13.61 1.88 2.35
N PRO A 77 14.23 0.69 2.24
CA PRO A 77 13.58 -0.50 1.69
C PRO A 77 12.30 -0.88 2.45
N GLY A 78 12.27 -0.64 3.77
CA GLY A 78 11.11 -0.89 4.62
C GLY A 78 10.10 0.26 4.70
N GLY A 79 10.21 1.31 3.89
CA GLY A 79 9.35 2.48 4.02
C GLY A 79 7.85 2.21 3.79
N PHE A 80 7.49 1.15 3.05
CA PHE A 80 6.11 0.68 2.91
C PHE A 80 5.48 0.27 4.25
N LEU A 81 6.28 -0.14 5.25
CA LEU A 81 5.84 -0.50 6.59
C LEU A 81 5.30 0.68 7.39
N GLY A 82 5.46 1.92 6.91
CA GLY A 82 4.74 3.08 7.44
C GLY A 82 3.22 2.89 7.46
N VAL A 83 2.67 2.10 6.53
CA VAL A 83 1.25 1.73 6.52
C VAL A 83 0.86 0.91 7.77
N GLU A 84 1.72 -0.01 8.22
CA GLU A 84 1.48 -0.78 9.45
C GLU A 84 1.44 0.13 10.69
N VAL A 85 2.33 1.13 10.73
CA VAL A 85 2.32 2.15 11.79
C VAL A 85 0.98 2.91 11.80
N PHE A 86 0.44 3.26 10.62
CA PHE A 86 -0.88 3.86 10.50
C PHE A 86 -1.99 2.95 11.02
N PHE A 87 -1.98 1.66 10.69
CA PHE A 87 -2.97 0.70 11.18
C PHE A 87 -3.01 0.66 12.71
N VAL A 88 -1.87 0.61 13.40
CA VAL A 88 -1.82 0.62 14.86
C VAL A 88 -2.35 1.94 15.43
N ILE A 89 -1.94 3.08 14.85
CA ILE A 89 -2.44 4.41 15.26
C ILE A 89 -3.96 4.51 15.09
N SER A 90 -4.48 4.02 13.97
CA SER A 90 -5.91 4.01 13.62
C SER A 90 -6.70 3.14 14.59
N GLY A 91 -6.21 1.92 14.88
CA GLY A 91 -6.78 1.03 15.89
C GLY A 91 -6.87 1.68 17.26
N TYR A 92 -5.79 2.33 17.71
CA TYR A 92 -5.72 3.03 18.99
C TYR A 92 -6.69 4.22 19.07
N LEU A 93 -6.66 5.10 18.07
CA LEU A 93 -7.49 6.31 18.06
C LEU A 93 -8.98 6.02 17.99
N ILE A 94 -9.41 5.14 17.09
CA ILE A 94 -10.83 4.83 16.92
C ILE A 94 -11.39 4.14 18.16
N THR A 95 -10.69 3.12 18.64
CA THR A 95 -11.11 2.39 19.84
C THR A 95 -11.11 3.30 21.05
N GLY A 96 -10.11 4.18 21.18
CA GLY A 96 -10.05 5.17 22.24
C GLY A 96 -11.23 6.13 22.24
N LEU A 97 -11.60 6.68 21.08
CA LEU A 97 -12.77 7.55 20.93
C LEU A 97 -14.06 6.84 21.36
N LEU A 98 -14.28 5.62 20.89
CA LEU A 98 -15.48 4.84 21.16
C LEU A 98 -15.57 4.39 22.63
N ILE A 99 -14.45 3.96 23.22
CA ILE A 99 -14.38 3.62 24.65
C ILE A 99 -14.64 4.87 25.50
N ASN A 100 -14.12 6.04 25.11
CA ASN A 100 -14.39 7.27 25.84
C ASN A 100 -15.88 7.64 25.76
N GLU A 101 -16.48 7.56 24.57
CA GLU A 101 -17.91 7.80 24.37
C GLU A 101 -18.77 6.86 25.22
N TRP A 102 -18.45 5.57 25.22
CA TRP A 102 -19.12 4.57 26.06
C TRP A 102 -18.97 4.87 27.55
N ARG A 103 -17.79 5.28 28.02
CA ARG A 103 -17.56 5.62 29.44
C ARG A 103 -18.40 6.82 29.89
N VAL A 104 -18.55 7.83 29.04
CA VAL A 104 -19.26 9.07 29.36
C VAL A 104 -20.78 8.89 29.24
N HIS A 105 -21.25 8.22 28.19
CA HIS A 105 -22.67 8.16 27.85
C HIS A 105 -23.33 6.80 28.08
N GLY A 106 -22.57 5.76 28.42
CA GLY A 106 -23.05 4.38 28.56
C GLY A 106 -23.45 3.72 27.24
N ARG A 107 -23.26 4.40 26.10
CA ARG A 107 -23.58 3.92 24.75
C ARG A 107 -22.66 4.55 23.71
N ILE A 108 -22.55 3.92 22.55
CA ILE A 108 -21.85 4.45 21.37
C ILE A 108 -22.89 4.89 20.35
N ASP A 109 -22.85 6.16 19.90
CA ASP A 109 -23.66 6.64 18.78
C ASP A 109 -22.97 6.31 17.45
N LEU A 110 -23.29 5.14 16.91
CA LEU A 110 -22.73 4.62 15.66
C LEU A 110 -22.98 5.58 14.49
N ARG A 111 -24.18 6.16 14.42
CA ARG A 111 -24.56 7.07 13.33
C ARG A 111 -23.72 8.34 13.40
N ALA A 112 -23.60 8.95 14.57
CA ALA A 112 -22.80 10.15 14.74
C ALA A 112 -21.32 9.86 14.48
N PHE A 113 -20.82 8.70 14.90
CA PHE A 113 -19.46 8.26 14.61
C PHE A 113 -19.20 8.17 13.09
N TRP A 114 -20.02 7.43 12.34
CA TRP A 114 -19.84 7.27 10.90
C TRP A 114 -20.00 8.60 10.15
N ILE A 115 -20.94 9.46 10.54
CA ILE A 115 -21.08 10.79 9.93
C ILE A 115 -19.81 11.64 10.16
N ARG A 116 -19.22 11.62 11.36
CA ARG A 116 -17.96 12.34 11.65
C ARG A 116 -16.81 11.80 10.79
N ARG A 117 -16.70 10.48 10.63
CA ARG A 117 -15.68 9.85 9.78
C ARG A 117 -15.89 10.17 8.29
N ALA A 118 -17.12 10.01 7.79
CA ALA A 118 -17.47 10.32 6.41
C ALA A 118 -17.14 11.78 6.05
N ARG A 119 -17.49 12.75 6.91
CA ARG A 119 -17.15 14.19 6.71
C ARG A 119 -15.66 14.47 6.75
N ARG A 120 -14.88 13.64 7.44
CA ARG A 120 -13.43 13.77 7.53
C ARG A 120 -12.71 13.24 6.29
N LEU A 121 -13.22 12.17 5.67
CA LEU A 121 -12.45 11.33 4.75
C LEU A 121 -12.98 11.41 3.30
N LEU A 122 -14.29 11.23 3.11
CA LEU A 122 -14.91 11.14 1.78
C LEU A 122 -14.71 12.39 0.90
N PRO A 123 -14.83 13.64 1.41
CA PRO A 123 -14.71 14.82 0.56
C PRO A 123 -13.35 14.91 -0.15
N ALA A 124 -12.25 14.65 0.57
CA ALA A 124 -10.91 14.69 -0.02
C ALA A 124 -10.68 13.51 -0.97
N LEU A 125 -11.21 12.32 -0.64
CA LEU A 125 -11.16 11.17 -1.53
C LEU A 125 -11.88 11.45 -2.86
N PHE A 126 -13.08 12.03 -2.84
CA PHE A 126 -13.80 12.33 -4.08
C PHE A 126 -13.09 13.38 -4.94
N VAL A 127 -12.45 14.39 -4.32
CA VAL A 127 -11.62 15.35 -5.06
C VAL A 127 -10.42 14.65 -5.70
N LEU A 128 -9.76 13.74 -4.98
CA LEU A 128 -8.67 12.93 -5.52
C LEU A 128 -9.13 12.10 -6.72
N LEU A 129 -10.22 11.36 -6.59
CA LEU A 129 -10.76 10.50 -7.64
C LEU A 129 -11.13 11.32 -8.88
N ALA A 130 -11.81 12.46 -8.70
CA ALA A 130 -12.18 13.34 -9.80
C ALA A 130 -10.95 13.93 -10.51
N ALA A 131 -9.95 14.39 -9.75
CA ALA A 131 -8.72 14.94 -10.31
C ALA A 131 -7.89 13.87 -11.05
N THR A 132 -7.81 12.66 -10.50
CA THR A 132 -7.08 11.54 -11.10
C THR A 132 -7.75 11.09 -12.41
N LEU A 133 -9.08 11.02 -12.42
CA LEU A 133 -9.83 10.69 -13.63
C LEU A 133 -9.73 11.79 -14.69
N ALA A 134 -9.82 13.06 -14.30
CA ALA A 134 -9.64 14.19 -15.21
C ALA A 134 -8.24 14.18 -15.85
N TYR A 135 -7.20 13.90 -15.05
CA TYR A 135 -5.84 13.74 -15.56
C TYR A 135 -5.75 12.55 -16.53
N ALA A 136 -6.30 11.39 -16.17
CA ALA A 136 -6.26 10.21 -17.00
C ALA A 136 -7.01 10.38 -18.33
N LEU A 137 -8.10 11.16 -18.36
CA LEU A 137 -8.80 11.48 -19.60
C LEU A 137 -7.95 12.30 -20.56
N ALA A 138 -7.20 13.25 -20.02
CA ALA A 138 -6.37 14.13 -20.82
C ALA A 138 -5.07 13.46 -21.28
N TRP A 139 -4.48 12.59 -20.44
CA TRP A 139 -3.10 12.12 -20.64
C TRP A 139 -2.92 10.60 -20.63
N LEU A 140 -3.89 9.83 -20.16
CA LEU A 140 -3.82 8.35 -20.06
C LEU A 140 -5.06 7.65 -20.64
N PRO A 141 -5.45 7.94 -21.89
CA PRO A 141 -6.65 7.35 -22.50
C PRO A 141 -6.59 5.81 -22.51
N GLY A 142 -5.38 5.24 -22.60
CA GLY A 142 -5.14 3.80 -22.56
C GLY A 142 -5.52 3.11 -21.24
N GLN A 143 -5.54 3.84 -20.13
CA GLN A 143 -5.78 3.28 -18.79
C GLN A 143 -7.19 3.53 -18.27
N LEU A 144 -8.01 4.29 -19.00
CA LEU A 144 -9.35 4.71 -18.54
C LEU A 144 -10.28 3.55 -18.19
N ALA A 145 -10.23 2.48 -18.99
CA ALA A 145 -11.11 1.32 -18.78
C ALA A 145 -10.72 0.47 -17.57
N GLN A 146 -9.45 0.52 -17.13
CA GLN A 146 -9.03 -0.06 -15.85
C GLN A 146 -9.37 0.91 -14.71
N LEU A 147 -9.03 2.19 -14.88
CA LEU A 147 -9.23 3.22 -13.88
C LEU A 147 -10.71 3.39 -13.47
N ARG A 148 -11.66 3.19 -14.38
CA ARG A 148 -13.11 3.20 -14.03
C ARG A 148 -13.45 2.17 -12.96
N VAL A 149 -12.86 0.97 -13.02
CA VAL A 149 -13.13 -0.10 -12.06
C VAL A 149 -12.41 0.20 -10.76
N ASP A 150 -11.18 0.70 -10.83
CA ASP A 150 -10.41 1.12 -9.67
C ASP A 150 -11.12 2.25 -8.89
N VAL A 151 -11.74 3.20 -9.58
CA VAL A 151 -12.57 4.27 -8.98
C VAL A 151 -13.77 3.68 -8.25
N LEU A 152 -14.50 2.75 -8.87
CA LEU A 152 -15.66 2.10 -8.22
C LEU A 152 -15.23 1.31 -6.99
N ALA A 153 -14.13 0.57 -7.07
CA ALA A 153 -13.56 -0.16 -5.94
C ALA A 153 -13.12 0.78 -4.82
N ALA A 154 -12.52 1.92 -5.15
CA ALA A 154 -12.11 2.95 -4.20
C ALA A 154 -13.32 3.61 -3.51
N MET A 155 -14.39 3.92 -4.25
CA MET A 155 -15.63 4.46 -3.69
C MET A 155 -16.30 3.50 -2.71
N GLY A 156 -16.24 2.19 -3.00
CA GLY A 156 -16.75 1.15 -2.12
C GLY A 156 -15.82 0.77 -0.96
N TYR A 157 -14.61 1.32 -0.89
CA TYR A 157 -13.55 0.87 0.02
C TYR A 157 -13.30 -0.64 -0.04
N VAL A 158 -13.25 -1.17 -1.27
CA VAL A 158 -12.99 -2.60 -1.57
C VAL A 158 -11.80 -2.79 -2.51
N THR A 159 -10.99 -1.75 -2.73
CA THR A 159 -9.79 -1.80 -3.60
C THR A 159 -8.87 -2.97 -3.24
N ASN A 160 -8.68 -3.26 -1.95
CA ASN A 160 -7.83 -4.38 -1.53
C ASN A 160 -8.37 -5.74 -1.99
N TRP A 161 -9.66 -6.01 -1.82
CA TRP A 161 -10.27 -7.28 -2.26
C TRP A 161 -10.42 -7.36 -3.77
N TYR A 162 -10.66 -6.24 -4.44
CA TYR A 162 -10.64 -6.18 -5.90
C TYR A 162 -9.27 -6.60 -6.46
N LEU A 163 -8.17 -6.12 -5.87
CA LEU A 163 -6.82 -6.51 -6.25
C LEU A 163 -6.53 -8.00 -5.97
N VAL A 164 -6.98 -8.51 -4.82
CA VAL A 164 -6.85 -9.93 -4.46
C VAL A 164 -7.60 -10.84 -5.44
N LEU A 165 -8.87 -10.52 -5.74
CA LEU A 165 -9.72 -11.35 -6.61
C LEU A 165 -9.30 -11.23 -8.08
N GLY A 166 -8.77 -10.08 -8.49
CA GLY A 166 -8.19 -9.88 -9.81
C GLY A 166 -6.81 -10.50 -10.00
N GLN A 167 -6.25 -11.16 -8.97
CA GLN A 167 -4.88 -11.69 -8.95
C GLN A 167 -3.83 -10.66 -9.40
N GLN A 168 -4.06 -9.40 -9.04
CA GLN A 168 -3.15 -8.31 -9.39
C GLN A 168 -2.04 -8.30 -8.36
N SER A 169 -0.83 -8.64 -8.78
CA SER A 169 0.30 -8.58 -7.86
C SER A 169 0.62 -7.12 -7.52
N TYR A 170 0.80 -6.83 -6.24
CA TYR A 170 1.14 -5.49 -5.78
C TYR A 170 2.49 -5.03 -6.32
N PHE A 171 3.44 -5.97 -6.35
CA PHE A 171 4.81 -5.74 -6.76
C PHE A 171 5.00 -5.99 -8.28
N ALA A 172 4.21 -6.89 -8.87
CA ALA A 172 4.27 -7.23 -10.28
C ALA A 172 3.06 -6.70 -11.06
N ASN A 173 3.20 -5.56 -11.74
CA ASN A 173 2.17 -5.07 -12.67
C ASN A 173 2.74 -4.84 -14.07
N LEU A 174 2.00 -5.34 -15.07
CA LEU A 174 2.34 -5.36 -16.49
C LEU A 174 2.45 -3.95 -17.11
N ASP A 175 1.63 -3.02 -16.62
CA ASP A 175 1.54 -1.65 -17.09
C ASP A 175 1.95 -0.65 -15.99
N ARG A 176 1.95 0.65 -16.31
CA ARG A 176 1.98 1.70 -15.27
C ARG A 176 0.93 1.34 -14.20
N GLN A 177 1.39 1.19 -12.96
CA GLN A 177 0.51 0.87 -11.85
C GLN A 177 -0.63 1.90 -11.75
N SER A 178 -1.82 1.43 -11.40
CA SER A 178 -2.98 2.30 -11.26
C SER A 178 -2.65 3.49 -10.36
N PRO A 179 -2.98 4.73 -10.75
CA PRO A 179 -2.78 5.90 -9.89
C PRO A 179 -3.64 5.87 -8.63
N LEU A 180 -4.52 4.87 -8.47
CA LEU A 180 -5.34 4.65 -7.29
C LEU A 180 -4.90 3.43 -6.46
N LEU A 181 -3.79 2.77 -6.82
CA LEU A 181 -3.34 1.53 -6.17
C LEU A 181 -3.22 1.67 -4.65
N HIS A 182 -2.55 2.71 -4.15
CA HIS A 182 -2.36 2.98 -2.72
C HIS A 182 -3.66 3.04 -1.88
N LEU A 183 -4.84 3.19 -2.49
CA LEU A 183 -6.12 3.21 -1.78
C LEU A 183 -6.51 1.85 -1.20
N TRP A 184 -5.80 0.77 -1.54
CA TRP A 184 -5.97 -0.55 -0.91
C TRP A 184 -5.83 -0.49 0.62
N SER A 185 -4.88 0.29 1.14
CA SER A 185 -4.63 0.36 2.59
C SER A 185 -5.75 1.15 3.30
N LEU A 186 -6.24 2.21 2.66
CA LEU A 186 -7.38 2.98 3.14
C LEU A 186 -8.66 2.14 3.12
N ALA A 187 -8.84 1.24 2.13
CA ALA A 187 -9.94 0.29 2.12
C ALA A 187 -9.93 -0.60 3.38
N VAL A 188 -8.77 -1.13 3.77
CA VAL A 188 -8.61 -1.92 5.00
C VAL A 188 -8.97 -1.09 6.24
N GLU A 189 -8.47 0.15 6.36
CA GLU A 189 -8.81 1.03 7.48
C GLU A 189 -10.31 1.36 7.56
N GLU A 190 -10.94 1.67 6.43
CA GLU A 190 -12.35 2.06 6.38
C GLU A 190 -13.29 0.90 6.66
N GLN A 191 -12.94 -0.31 6.21
CA GLN A 191 -13.62 -1.53 6.64
C GLN A 191 -13.56 -1.66 8.17
N PHE A 192 -12.39 -1.43 8.79
CA PHE A 192 -12.29 -1.39 10.25
C PHE A 192 -13.18 -0.29 10.85
N TYR A 193 -13.23 0.92 10.28
CA TYR A 193 -14.09 1.99 10.79
C TYR A 193 -15.59 1.72 10.65
N VAL A 194 -16.01 0.92 9.66
CA VAL A 194 -17.39 0.50 9.48
C VAL A 194 -17.75 -0.58 10.49
N PHE A 195 -16.96 -1.66 10.59
CA PHE A 195 -17.31 -2.84 11.37
C PHE A 195 -16.92 -2.75 12.86
N TRP A 196 -15.75 -2.19 13.18
CA TRP A 196 -15.23 -2.18 14.55
C TRP A 196 -16.14 -1.49 15.57
N PRO A 197 -16.80 -0.35 15.28
CA PRO A 197 -17.72 0.27 16.25
C PRO A 197 -18.87 -0.64 16.67
N VAL A 198 -19.41 -1.44 15.73
CA VAL A 198 -20.49 -2.40 15.99
C VAL A 198 -19.96 -3.56 16.83
N VAL A 199 -18.83 -4.12 16.43
CA VAL A 199 -18.18 -5.25 17.13
C VAL A 199 -17.77 -4.86 18.55
N LEU A 200 -17.22 -3.65 18.73
CA LEU A 200 -16.88 -3.10 20.04
C LEU A 200 -18.11 -2.86 20.91
N ALA A 201 -19.16 -2.24 20.37
CA ALA A 201 -20.40 -1.99 21.13
C ALA A 201 -21.04 -3.31 21.60
N ALA A 202 -21.15 -4.29 20.71
CA ALA A 202 -21.67 -5.61 21.03
C ALA A 202 -20.77 -6.33 22.06
N GLY A 203 -19.45 -6.31 21.88
CA GLY A 203 -18.50 -6.93 22.79
C GLY A 203 -18.51 -6.35 24.20
N LEU A 204 -18.60 -5.01 24.30
CA LEU A 204 -18.73 -4.33 25.59
C LEU A 204 -20.04 -4.69 26.31
N TRP A 205 -21.14 -4.89 25.56
CA TRP A 205 -22.44 -5.25 26.12
C TRP A 205 -22.54 -6.73 26.51
N LEU A 206 -22.03 -7.64 25.67
CA LEU A 206 -22.19 -9.09 25.83
C LEU A 206 -21.24 -9.71 26.85
N VAL A 207 -19.94 -9.38 26.78
CA VAL A 207 -18.90 -10.06 27.56
C VAL A 207 -18.14 -9.10 28.49
N GLY A 208 -18.41 -7.80 28.37
CA GLY A 208 -17.75 -6.77 29.14
C GLY A 208 -16.32 -6.49 28.70
N ARG A 209 -15.77 -5.38 29.20
CA ARG A 209 -14.50 -4.81 28.75
C ARG A 209 -13.29 -5.74 28.90
N ARG A 210 -13.19 -6.50 30.00
CA ARG A 210 -12.02 -7.35 30.28
C ARG A 210 -11.95 -8.54 29.33
N VAL A 211 -13.06 -9.25 29.17
CA VAL A 211 -13.13 -10.40 28.25
C VAL A 211 -12.96 -9.92 26.81
N PHE A 212 -13.59 -8.81 26.44
CA PHE A 212 -13.48 -8.29 25.08
C PHE A 212 -12.06 -7.80 24.72
N PHE A 213 -11.29 -7.30 25.69
CA PHE A 213 -9.86 -7.04 25.50
C PHE A 213 -9.07 -8.32 25.15
N VAL A 214 -9.32 -9.42 25.86
CA VAL A 214 -8.68 -10.72 25.58
C VAL A 214 -9.10 -11.24 24.20
N VAL A 215 -10.38 -11.11 23.85
CA VAL A 215 -10.89 -11.45 22.51
C VAL A 215 -10.21 -10.61 21.43
N THR A 216 -9.99 -9.32 21.67
CA THR A 216 -9.28 -8.43 20.74
C THR A 216 -7.84 -8.88 20.51
N LEU A 217 -7.11 -9.24 21.57
CA LEU A 217 -5.76 -9.81 21.46
C LEU A 217 -5.76 -11.17 20.76
N GLY A 218 -6.74 -12.03 21.06
CA GLY A 218 -6.91 -13.32 20.38
C GLY A 218 -7.17 -13.15 18.89
N GLY A 219 -7.96 -12.15 18.49
CA GLY A 219 -8.18 -11.80 17.09
C GLY A 219 -6.92 -11.28 16.39
N ALA A 220 -6.09 -10.49 17.09
CA ALA A 220 -4.81 -10.04 16.56
C ALA A 220 -3.86 -11.23 16.32
N LEU A 221 -3.77 -12.14 17.30
CA LEU A 221 -2.97 -13.36 17.17
C LEU A 221 -3.49 -14.26 16.04
N LEU A 222 -4.81 -14.44 15.94
CA LEU A 222 -5.42 -15.25 14.89
C LEU A 222 -5.13 -14.67 13.50
N SER A 223 -5.22 -13.35 13.33
CA SER A 223 -4.88 -12.66 12.08
C SER A 223 -3.41 -12.88 11.69
N ALA A 224 -2.50 -12.78 12.65
CA ALA A 224 -1.07 -13.01 12.43
C ALA A 224 -0.75 -14.47 12.09
N VAL A 225 -1.32 -15.42 12.82
CA VAL A 225 -1.16 -16.86 12.53
C VAL A 225 -1.74 -17.18 11.17
N TRP A 226 -2.90 -16.62 10.83
CA TRP A 226 -3.53 -16.82 9.53
C TRP A 226 -2.67 -16.29 8.38
N MET A 227 -2.02 -15.14 8.56
CA MET A 227 -1.04 -14.63 7.60
C MET A 227 0.13 -15.60 7.40
N GLY A 228 0.69 -16.15 8.48
CA GLY A 228 1.78 -17.13 8.41
C GLY A 228 1.36 -18.44 7.73
N VAL A 229 0.13 -18.90 7.97
CA VAL A 229 -0.42 -20.11 7.32
C VAL A 229 -0.62 -19.92 5.81
N LEU A 230 -1.02 -18.72 5.38
CA LEU A 230 -1.21 -18.39 3.97
C LEU A 230 0.09 -18.01 3.25
N TYR A 231 1.18 -17.77 3.98
CA TYR A 231 2.44 -17.36 3.37
C TYR A 231 3.07 -18.50 2.57
N GLN A 232 3.48 -18.17 1.34
CA GLN A 232 4.19 -19.06 0.45
C GLN A 232 5.57 -18.44 0.17
N PRO A 233 6.68 -19.04 0.66
CA PRO A 233 8.03 -18.48 0.55
C PRO A 233 8.49 -18.13 -0.88
N GLU A 234 7.87 -18.78 -1.87
CA GLU A 234 8.21 -18.71 -3.27
C GLU A 234 7.05 -18.18 -4.16
N GLY A 235 5.90 -17.85 -3.56
CA GLY A 235 4.69 -17.43 -4.28
C GLY A 235 4.41 -15.93 -4.21
N ASP A 236 3.34 -15.49 -4.89
CA ASP A 236 2.87 -14.10 -4.80
C ASP A 236 2.31 -13.78 -3.40
N VAL A 237 2.92 -12.81 -2.72
CA VAL A 237 2.53 -12.37 -1.37
C VAL A 237 1.35 -11.40 -1.37
N SER A 238 0.83 -11.01 -2.54
CA SER A 238 -0.18 -9.96 -2.65
C SER A 238 -1.48 -10.28 -1.90
N ARG A 239 -1.90 -11.55 -1.86
CA ARG A 239 -3.09 -11.98 -1.09
C ARG A 239 -2.98 -11.66 0.40
N ILE A 240 -1.83 -11.98 0.99
CA ILE A 240 -1.60 -11.76 2.42
C ILE A 240 -1.24 -10.30 2.72
N TYR A 241 -0.73 -9.57 1.74
CA TYR A 241 -0.39 -8.16 1.86
C TYR A 241 -1.61 -7.23 1.83
N TYR A 242 -2.57 -7.51 0.93
CA TYR A 242 -3.82 -6.74 0.80
C TYR A 242 -4.95 -7.22 1.72
N GLY A 243 -4.90 -8.46 2.19
CA GLY A 243 -5.98 -9.08 2.94
C GLY A 243 -6.30 -8.34 4.23
N THR A 244 -7.56 -7.92 4.39
CA THR A 244 -8.01 -7.32 5.67
C THR A 244 -7.86 -8.32 6.81
N ASP A 245 -8.10 -9.60 6.54
CA ASP A 245 -8.00 -10.71 7.48
C ASP A 245 -6.57 -10.97 7.98
N THR A 246 -5.56 -10.77 7.12
CA THR A 246 -4.14 -10.96 7.45
C THR A 246 -3.48 -9.69 8.01
N ARG A 247 -4.03 -8.51 7.71
CA ARG A 247 -3.51 -7.20 8.18
C ARG A 247 -4.24 -6.65 9.42
N LEU A 248 -5.25 -7.36 9.92
CA LEU A 248 -6.03 -6.93 11.08
C LEU A 248 -5.21 -6.83 12.37
N THR A 249 -4.10 -7.57 12.46
CA THR A 249 -3.16 -7.57 13.59
C THR A 249 -2.80 -6.17 14.08
N GLY A 250 -2.31 -5.28 13.21
CA GLY A 250 -1.91 -3.92 13.58
C GLY A 250 -3.07 -3.11 14.17
N LEU A 251 -4.22 -3.13 13.49
CA LEU A 251 -5.45 -2.46 13.93
C LEU A 251 -5.90 -2.97 15.31
N LEU A 252 -5.88 -4.28 15.53
CA LEU A 252 -6.33 -4.89 16.80
C LEU A 252 -5.32 -4.71 17.93
N LEU A 253 -4.02 -4.69 17.68
CA LEU A 253 -3.03 -4.35 18.70
C LEU A 253 -3.14 -2.88 19.14
N GLY A 254 -3.38 -1.97 18.19
CA GLY A 254 -3.73 -0.58 18.50
C GLY A 254 -5.01 -0.48 19.33
N ALA A 255 -6.05 -1.23 18.95
CA ALA A 255 -7.32 -1.29 19.69
C ALA A 255 -7.12 -1.86 21.11
N ALA A 256 -6.37 -2.95 21.26
CA ALA A 256 -6.01 -3.56 22.52
C ALA A 256 -5.30 -2.56 23.44
N LEU A 257 -4.35 -1.78 22.91
CA LEU A 257 -3.68 -0.72 23.65
C LEU A 257 -4.69 0.31 24.19
N ALA A 258 -5.68 0.72 23.41
CA ALA A 258 -6.69 1.69 23.86
C ALA A 258 -7.58 1.16 25.02
N PHE A 259 -7.74 -0.15 25.17
CA PHE A 259 -8.43 -0.72 26.32
C PHE A 259 -7.67 -0.51 27.63
N VAL A 260 -6.34 -0.50 27.61
CA VAL A 260 -5.52 -0.45 28.83
C VAL A 260 -4.88 0.92 29.04
N TRP A 261 -4.64 1.66 27.97
CA TRP A 261 -3.81 2.86 27.95
C TRP A 261 -4.50 4.04 27.24
N LEU A 262 -5.61 4.53 27.80
CA LEU A 262 -6.33 5.71 27.25
C LEU A 262 -6.28 6.90 28.19
N PRO A 263 -5.97 8.13 27.71
CA PRO A 263 -5.99 9.33 28.54
C PRO A 263 -7.38 9.51 29.14
N ARG A 264 -7.44 9.74 30.45
CA ARG A 264 -8.69 9.99 31.17
C ARG A 264 -8.84 11.51 31.37
N PRO A 265 -9.86 12.14 30.79
CA PRO A 265 -10.20 13.52 31.14
C PRO A 265 -10.46 13.63 32.66
N GLY A 266 -9.85 14.60 33.34
CA GLY A 266 -10.06 14.85 34.77
C GLY A 266 -9.27 13.98 35.76
N ARG A 267 -8.43 13.05 35.30
CA ARG A 267 -7.35 12.46 36.12
C ARG A 267 -6.03 12.95 35.58
N GLU A 268 -5.49 13.99 36.20
CA GLU A 268 -4.22 14.65 35.82
C GLU A 268 -3.01 13.70 35.83
N THR A 269 -3.15 12.50 36.40
CA THR A 269 -2.08 11.52 36.46
C THR A 269 -2.56 10.12 36.09
N TRP A 270 -1.90 9.54 35.09
CA TRP A 270 -2.06 8.15 34.67
C TRP A 270 -1.55 7.16 35.74
N LEU A 271 -0.68 7.64 36.63
CA LEU A 271 -0.22 7.02 37.88
C LEU A 271 0.00 8.17 38.89
N PRO A 272 -0.57 8.14 40.11
CA PRO A 272 -0.19 9.09 41.16
C PRO A 272 1.26 8.83 41.58
N THR A 273 2.21 9.35 40.82
CA THR A 273 3.64 9.23 41.11
C THR A 273 4.02 10.35 42.07
N SER A 274 4.43 9.95 43.27
CA SER A 274 5.09 10.84 44.23
C SER A 274 6.16 11.67 43.50
N PRO A 275 6.31 12.98 43.81
CA PRO A 275 7.30 13.85 43.17
C PRO A 275 8.71 13.25 43.10
N ARG A 276 9.09 12.42 44.08
CA ARG A 276 10.37 11.70 44.12
C ARG A 276 10.65 10.76 42.94
N TRP A 277 9.60 10.18 42.34
CA TRP A 277 9.72 9.20 41.26
C TRP A 277 9.51 9.80 39.86
N GLN A 278 9.11 11.07 39.77
CA GLN A 278 8.87 11.73 38.47
C GLN A 278 10.11 11.70 37.55
N PRO A 279 11.35 11.96 38.03
CA PRO A 279 12.53 11.86 37.16
C PRO A 279 12.72 10.47 36.57
N LEU A 280 12.53 9.42 37.37
CA LEU A 280 12.63 8.03 36.90
C LEU A 280 11.54 7.73 35.85
N VAL A 281 10.31 8.19 36.08
CA VAL A 281 9.20 8.00 35.13
C VAL A 281 9.50 8.67 33.79
N HIS A 282 10.06 9.89 33.79
CA HIS A 282 10.49 10.56 32.56
C HIS A 282 11.54 9.73 31.81
N VAL A 283 12.60 9.30 32.50
CA VAL A 283 13.69 8.53 31.90
C VAL A 283 13.20 7.20 31.35
N VAL A 284 12.35 6.48 32.09
CA VAL A 284 11.79 5.20 31.65
C VAL A 284 10.89 5.40 30.43
N LEU A 285 9.98 6.38 30.44
CA LEU A 285 9.10 6.65 29.31
C LEU A 285 9.86 7.10 28.06
N ASP A 286 10.85 7.97 28.21
CA ASP A 286 11.68 8.42 27.10
C ASP A 286 12.53 7.24 26.57
N GLY A 287 13.09 6.40 27.45
CA GLY A 287 13.80 5.19 27.06
C GLY A 287 12.91 4.19 26.30
N VAL A 288 11.68 3.98 26.76
CA VAL A 288 10.69 3.12 26.09
C VAL A 288 10.27 3.71 24.74
N ALA A 289 10.06 5.03 24.66
CA ALA A 289 9.78 5.70 23.39
C ALA A 289 10.94 5.56 22.40
N LEU A 290 12.18 5.76 22.84
CA LEU A 290 13.37 5.57 22.00
C LEU A 290 13.52 4.12 21.54
N ALA A 291 13.30 3.15 22.43
CA ALA A 291 13.36 1.74 22.07
C ALA A 291 12.31 1.38 21.01
N GLY A 292 11.06 1.82 21.19
CA GLY A 292 9.99 1.62 20.20
C GLY A 292 10.31 2.29 18.86
N LEU A 293 10.78 3.55 18.88
CA LEU A 293 11.20 4.28 17.68
C LEU A 293 12.42 3.64 17.00
N ALA A 294 13.37 3.10 17.75
CA ALA A 294 14.54 2.42 17.21
C ALA A 294 14.16 1.11 16.51
N VAL A 295 13.23 0.34 17.07
CA VAL A 295 12.70 -0.86 16.40
C VAL A 295 11.97 -0.48 15.12
N ILE A 296 11.12 0.56 15.15
CA ILE A 296 10.46 1.07 13.93
C ILE A 296 11.53 1.49 12.90
N ALA A 297 12.53 2.27 13.30
CA ALA A 297 13.60 2.72 12.40
C ALA A 297 14.39 1.54 11.80
N TRP A 298 14.68 0.50 12.58
CA TRP A 298 15.30 -0.72 12.08
C TRP A 298 14.45 -1.41 11.01
N PHE A 299 13.14 -1.55 11.23
CA PHE A 299 12.23 -2.07 10.20
C PHE A 299 12.27 -1.22 8.92
N LEU A 300 12.24 0.11 9.04
CA LEU A 300 12.25 1.00 7.87
C LEU A 300 13.57 0.94 7.09
N LEU A 301 14.71 0.76 7.77
CA LEU A 301 16.05 0.83 7.17
C LEU A 301 16.57 -0.54 6.70
N ALA A 302 16.18 -1.63 7.35
CA ALA A 302 16.84 -2.92 7.19
C ALA A 302 15.94 -4.06 6.69
N VAL A 303 14.61 -3.89 6.72
CA VAL A 303 13.67 -4.95 6.34
C VAL A 303 13.01 -4.59 5.01
N ASP A 304 13.04 -5.54 4.08
CA ASP A 304 12.49 -5.40 2.73
C ASP A 304 11.23 -6.25 2.55
N GLU A 305 10.40 -5.93 1.56
CA GLU A 305 9.17 -6.65 1.23
C GLU A 305 9.36 -8.14 0.90
N SER A 306 10.57 -8.52 0.47
CA SER A 306 10.95 -9.90 0.18
C SER A 306 11.32 -10.73 1.42
N ASP A 307 11.45 -10.11 2.60
CA ASP A 307 11.85 -10.82 3.81
C ASP A 307 10.72 -11.67 4.38
N ALA A 308 10.87 -13.00 4.30
CA ALA A 308 9.94 -13.98 4.84
C ALA A 308 9.60 -13.76 6.33
N PHE A 309 10.53 -13.17 7.07
CA PHE A 309 10.36 -12.79 8.47
C PHE A 309 9.14 -11.89 8.71
N LEU A 310 8.81 -10.99 7.77
CA LEU A 310 7.66 -10.09 7.90
C LEU A 310 6.35 -10.86 8.12
N PHE A 311 6.19 -11.94 7.35
CA PHE A 311 4.96 -12.73 7.31
C PHE A 311 4.90 -13.81 8.40
N HIS A 312 6.02 -14.09 9.08
CA HIS A 312 6.12 -15.02 10.21
C HIS A 312 6.20 -14.34 11.57
N GLY A 313 5.69 -13.10 11.68
CA GLY A 313 5.60 -12.37 12.94
C GLY A 313 6.38 -11.05 12.98
N GLY A 314 7.18 -10.72 11.95
CA GLY A 314 7.83 -9.41 11.85
C GLY A 314 6.82 -8.26 11.89
N LEU A 315 5.68 -8.39 11.21
CA LEU A 315 4.60 -7.39 11.31
C LEU A 315 3.97 -7.30 12.70
N VAL A 316 3.88 -8.41 13.44
CA VAL A 316 3.44 -8.40 14.85
C VAL A 316 4.42 -7.63 15.71
N LEU A 317 5.73 -7.86 15.51
CA LEU A 317 6.80 -7.16 16.24
C LEU A 317 6.76 -5.65 15.96
N LEU A 318 6.61 -5.25 14.68
CA LEU A 318 6.47 -3.85 14.30
C LEU A 318 5.21 -3.22 14.91
N ALA A 319 4.09 -3.93 14.88
CA ALA A 319 2.84 -3.45 15.46
C ALA A 319 2.95 -3.30 16.99
N ALA A 320 3.60 -4.24 17.67
CA ALA A 320 3.88 -4.17 19.11
C ALA A 320 4.84 -3.01 19.45
N ALA A 321 5.92 -2.83 18.68
CA ALA A 321 6.85 -1.71 18.84
C ALA A 321 6.14 -0.36 18.65
N THR A 322 5.23 -0.28 17.67
CA THR A 322 4.39 0.90 17.44
C THR A 322 3.44 1.14 18.60
N ALA A 323 2.80 0.10 19.15
CA ALA A 323 1.94 0.22 20.32
C ALA A 323 2.72 0.71 21.56
N VAL A 324 3.93 0.20 21.78
CA VAL A 324 4.84 0.65 22.83
C VAL A 324 5.25 2.12 22.64
N ALA A 325 5.60 2.50 21.41
CA ALA A 325 5.93 3.89 21.08
C ALA A 325 4.72 4.81 21.34
N ILE A 326 3.51 4.42 20.89
CA ILE A 326 2.27 5.14 21.17
C ILE A 326 2.08 5.32 22.67
N ALA A 327 2.20 4.25 23.46
CA ALA A 327 1.98 4.29 24.91
C ALA A 327 2.89 5.32 25.59
N ALA A 328 4.15 5.38 25.19
CA ALA A 328 5.13 6.32 25.74
C ALA A 328 4.88 7.77 25.28
N VAL A 329 4.61 7.99 23.99
CA VAL A 329 4.53 9.36 23.42
C VAL A 329 3.21 10.07 23.70
N VAL A 330 2.14 9.32 24.03
CA VAL A 330 0.85 9.91 24.46
C VAL A 330 0.80 10.16 25.97
N HIS A 331 1.78 9.67 26.73
CA HIS A 331 1.81 9.85 28.17
C HIS A 331 2.23 11.29 28.52
N PRO A 332 1.52 12.01 29.41
CA PRO A 332 1.83 13.41 29.74
C PRO A 332 3.24 13.64 30.31
N ALA A 333 3.81 12.63 30.97
CA ALA A 333 5.19 12.68 31.46
C ALA A 333 6.24 12.32 30.40
N GLY A 334 5.86 11.87 29.19
CA GLY A 334 6.83 11.61 28.12
C GLY A 334 7.33 12.91 27.52
N ARG A 335 8.65 13.13 27.48
CA ARG A 335 9.23 14.35 26.92
C ARG A 335 9.41 14.25 25.41
N ILE A 336 9.67 13.05 24.89
CA ILE A 336 9.85 12.82 23.45
C ILE A 336 8.59 13.18 22.66
N GLY A 337 7.41 12.82 23.18
CA GLY A 337 6.14 13.10 22.51
C GLY A 337 5.91 14.59 22.26
N VAL A 338 6.14 15.43 23.27
CA VAL A 338 5.88 16.89 23.21
C VAL A 338 7.11 17.68 22.74
N GLY A 339 8.32 17.25 23.09
CA GLY A 339 9.56 17.97 22.80
C GLY A 339 10.17 17.68 21.43
N VAL A 340 9.93 16.48 20.87
CA VAL A 340 10.55 16.04 19.61
C VAL A 340 9.49 15.74 18.56
N LEU A 341 8.54 14.85 18.87
CA LEU A 341 7.52 14.42 17.91
C LEU A 341 6.44 15.47 17.66
N ASP A 342 6.38 16.51 18.50
CA ASP A 342 5.49 17.65 18.30
C ASP A 342 6.20 18.90 17.74
N LEU A 343 7.40 18.76 17.17
CA LEU A 343 8.06 19.88 16.48
C LEU A 343 7.20 20.39 15.30
N GLY A 344 7.29 21.69 15.01
CA GLY A 344 6.46 22.36 14.00
C GLY A 344 6.33 21.62 12.65
N PRO A 345 7.44 21.18 12.02
CA PRO A 345 7.40 20.43 10.76
C PRO A 345 6.72 19.07 10.87
N LEU A 346 7.06 18.27 11.90
CA LEU A 346 6.45 16.95 12.13
C LEU A 346 4.96 17.08 12.46
N ARG A 347 4.59 18.07 13.27
CA ARG A 347 3.20 18.42 13.53
C ARG A 347 2.46 18.79 12.25
N TRP A 348 3.04 19.64 11.41
CA TRP A 348 2.43 20.05 10.15
C TRP A 348 2.18 18.84 9.25
N LEU A 349 3.18 17.99 9.08
CA LEU A 349 3.09 16.79 8.24
C LEU A 349 2.11 15.77 8.83
N GLY A 350 2.18 15.51 10.14
CA GLY A 350 1.32 14.57 10.85
C GLY A 350 -0.17 14.91 10.76
N THR A 351 -0.50 16.19 10.96
CA THR A 351 -1.89 16.68 10.87
C THR A 351 -2.47 16.59 9.46
N ARG A 352 -1.61 16.55 8.44
CA ARG A 352 -1.95 16.46 7.00
C ARG A 352 -1.62 15.10 6.38
N SER A 353 -1.19 14.14 7.19
CA SER A 353 -0.78 12.80 6.74
C SER A 353 -1.81 12.14 5.81
N TYR A 354 -3.10 12.33 6.05
CA TYR A 354 -4.16 11.82 5.18
C TYR A 354 -4.12 12.46 3.78
N SER A 355 -4.08 13.79 3.68
CA SER A 355 -4.01 14.50 2.40
C SER A 355 -2.71 14.16 1.66
N VAL A 356 -1.59 14.12 2.37
CA VAL A 356 -0.28 13.74 1.79
C VAL A 356 -0.35 12.31 1.26
N TYR A 357 -0.89 11.37 2.03
CA TYR A 357 -1.07 9.99 1.58
C TYR A 357 -2.01 9.87 0.38
N LEU A 358 -3.07 10.66 0.29
CA LEU A 358 -3.95 10.65 -0.89
C LEU A 358 -3.24 11.13 -2.16
N TRP A 359 -2.51 12.25 -2.07
CA TRP A 359 -1.98 12.91 -3.27
C TRP A 359 -0.62 12.38 -3.73
N HIS A 360 0.17 11.75 -2.86
CA HIS A 360 1.52 11.32 -3.23
C HIS A 360 1.52 10.31 -4.39
N TRP A 361 0.65 9.29 -4.34
CA TRP A 361 0.73 8.19 -5.28
C TRP A 361 0.30 8.56 -6.71
N PRO A 362 -0.82 9.27 -6.96
CA PRO A 362 -1.10 9.77 -8.30
C PRO A 362 0.03 10.65 -8.85
N VAL A 363 0.63 11.50 -8.02
CA VAL A 363 1.78 12.34 -8.42
C VAL A 363 2.97 11.48 -8.82
N PHE A 364 3.30 10.45 -8.04
CA PHE A 364 4.48 9.61 -8.27
C PHE A 364 4.28 8.64 -9.46
N SER A 365 3.08 8.05 -9.58
CA SER A 365 2.75 7.07 -10.62
C SER A 365 2.73 7.66 -12.04
N VAL A 366 2.32 8.92 -12.21
CA VAL A 366 2.35 9.63 -13.51
C VAL A 366 3.62 10.45 -13.72
N THR A 367 4.41 10.54 -12.65
CA THR A 367 5.69 11.20 -12.42
C THR A 367 6.97 10.63 -13.00
N ARG A 368 7.01 9.35 -13.42
CA ARG A 368 8.19 8.48 -13.23
C ARG A 368 9.46 9.03 -13.91
N PRO A 369 10.61 9.07 -13.22
CA PRO A 369 11.81 9.71 -13.76
C PRO A 369 12.43 8.81 -14.84
N GLY A 370 12.86 9.39 -15.95
CA GLY A 370 13.38 8.64 -17.11
C GLY A 370 12.32 7.92 -17.95
N LEU A 371 11.08 7.83 -17.47
CA LEU A 371 9.94 7.24 -18.21
C LEU A 371 8.93 8.30 -18.65
N ASP A 372 8.40 9.08 -17.70
CA ASP A 372 7.35 10.07 -17.94
C ASP A 372 7.91 11.49 -17.99
N ILE A 373 9.00 11.75 -17.25
CA ILE A 373 9.70 13.05 -17.24
C ILE A 373 11.21 12.87 -17.45
N PRO A 374 11.86 13.71 -18.26
CA PRO A 374 13.29 13.63 -18.54
C PRO A 374 14.11 14.33 -17.45
N LEU A 375 13.91 13.93 -16.18
CA LEU A 375 14.60 14.50 -15.02
C LEU A 375 15.38 13.42 -14.27
N ASP A 376 16.50 13.85 -13.67
CA ASP A 376 17.26 13.06 -12.70
C ASP A 376 16.34 12.59 -11.54
N PRO A 377 16.49 11.34 -11.05
CA PRO A 377 15.63 10.79 -9.99
C PRO A 377 15.57 11.63 -8.72
N VAL A 378 16.67 12.26 -8.28
CA VAL A 378 16.71 13.07 -7.05
C VAL A 378 15.98 14.39 -7.26
N VAL A 379 16.20 15.04 -8.41
CA VAL A 379 15.50 16.28 -8.77
C VAL A 379 14.01 16.03 -8.93
N ALA A 380 13.64 14.94 -9.63
CA ALA A 380 12.25 14.51 -9.78
C ALA A 380 11.59 14.26 -8.43
N PHE A 381 12.28 13.58 -7.50
CA PHE A 381 11.77 13.34 -6.16
C PHE A 381 11.50 14.63 -5.40
N ALA A 382 12.44 15.58 -5.41
CA ALA A 382 12.25 16.88 -4.75
C ALA A 382 11.03 17.65 -5.30
N LEU A 383 10.86 17.68 -6.62
CA LEU A 383 9.70 18.32 -7.26
C LEU A 383 8.38 17.61 -6.90
N ARG A 384 8.38 16.27 -6.87
CA ARG A 384 7.20 15.49 -6.46
C ARG A 384 6.83 15.73 -5.00
N LEU A 385 7.78 15.90 -4.10
CA LEU A 385 7.52 16.25 -2.70
C LEU A 385 6.85 17.62 -2.59
N VAL A 386 7.37 18.62 -3.31
CA VAL A 386 6.79 19.98 -3.33
C VAL A 386 5.38 19.95 -3.90
N LEU A 387 5.17 19.24 -5.02
CA LEU A 387 3.85 19.12 -5.65
C LEU A 387 2.85 18.40 -4.72
N THR A 388 3.27 17.28 -4.12
CA THR A 388 2.46 16.53 -3.15
C THR A 388 2.10 17.39 -1.94
N ALA A 389 3.08 18.08 -1.34
CA ALA A 389 2.86 18.97 -0.21
C ALA A 389 1.89 20.11 -0.56
N THR A 390 2.01 20.67 -1.77
CA THR A 390 1.13 21.74 -2.25
C THR A 390 -0.31 21.23 -2.44
N LEU A 391 -0.49 20.13 -3.16
CA LEU A 391 -1.82 19.52 -3.36
C LEU A 391 -2.46 19.08 -2.05
N ALA A 392 -1.66 18.49 -1.15
CA ALA A 392 -2.08 18.14 0.20
C ALA A 392 -2.52 19.37 1.00
N GLU A 393 -1.77 20.48 0.95
CA GLU A 393 -2.15 21.72 1.64
C GLU A 393 -3.45 22.31 1.11
N LEU A 394 -3.61 22.34 -0.23
CA LEU A 394 -4.83 22.83 -0.87
C LEU A 394 -6.03 21.96 -0.50
N SER A 395 -5.90 20.64 -0.61
CA SER A 395 -6.93 19.67 -0.22
C SER A 395 -7.29 19.82 1.26
N PHE A 396 -6.30 19.90 2.15
CA PHE A 396 -6.52 20.05 3.58
C PHE A 396 -7.25 21.36 3.94
N ARG A 397 -6.80 22.50 3.39
CA ARG A 397 -7.36 23.83 3.70
C ARG A 397 -8.72 24.08 3.05
N PHE A 398 -8.94 23.61 1.83
CA PHE A 398 -10.16 23.97 1.09
C PHE A 398 -11.23 22.89 1.14
N VAL A 399 -10.83 21.63 1.38
CA VAL A 399 -11.76 20.49 1.44
C VAL A 399 -11.89 20.04 2.89
N GLU A 400 -10.87 19.38 3.45
CA GLU A 400 -11.00 18.68 4.74
C GLU A 400 -11.42 19.57 5.90
N THR A 401 -10.75 20.71 6.10
CA THR A 401 -11.02 21.62 7.23
C THR A 401 -12.42 22.23 7.15
N ARG A 402 -12.92 22.53 5.94
CA ARG A 402 -14.27 23.06 5.75
C ARG A 402 -15.35 22.05 6.16
N PHE A 403 -15.16 20.78 5.83
CA PHE A 403 -16.13 19.72 6.13
C PHE A 403 -15.99 19.14 7.55
N ARG A 404 -14.78 19.20 8.15
CA ARG A 404 -14.50 18.71 9.50
C ARG A 404 -15.16 19.56 10.60
N TYR A 405 -15.12 20.89 10.49
CA TYR A 405 -15.56 21.79 11.58
C TYR A 405 -16.95 22.41 11.39
N ARG A 406 -17.45 22.56 10.16
CA ARG A 406 -18.75 23.24 9.91
C ARG A 406 -20.01 22.39 10.20
N GLY A 407 -19.84 21.14 10.61
CA GLY A 407 -20.95 20.21 10.92
C GLY A 407 -21.26 20.04 12.40
N VAL A 408 -20.55 20.73 13.30
CA VAL A 408 -20.72 20.69 14.76
C VAL A 408 -21.12 22.08 15.26
N SER A 409 -22.31 22.52 14.88
CA SER A 409 -23.09 23.42 15.74
C SER A 409 -24.26 22.57 16.23
N VAL A 410 -24.07 21.97 17.41
CA VAL A 410 -25.14 21.41 18.22
C VAL A 410 -25.11 22.21 19.51
N ALA A 411 -26.21 22.89 19.79
CA ALA A 411 -26.54 23.58 21.03
C ALA A 411 -25.79 24.89 21.36
N SER A 412 -25.83 25.89 20.46
CA SER A 412 -26.04 27.26 20.95
C SER A 412 -27.51 27.59 20.79
N ASN A 413 -28.17 28.00 21.87
CA ASN A 413 -29.59 28.33 21.91
C ASN A 413 -29.89 29.70 21.25
N GLN A 414 -29.04 30.14 20.33
CA GLN A 414 -29.31 31.33 19.53
C GLN A 414 -30.13 30.91 18.31
N PRO A 415 -31.23 31.62 17.99
CA PRO A 415 -32.05 31.30 16.84
C PRO A 415 -31.19 31.41 15.58
N ALA A 416 -30.81 30.26 15.04
CA ALA A 416 -30.02 30.16 13.82
C ALA A 416 -30.85 30.69 12.66
N THR A 417 -30.66 31.97 12.33
CA THR A 417 -31.13 32.58 11.11
C THR A 417 -30.44 31.90 9.92
N GLY A 418 -31.11 30.89 9.36
CA GLY A 418 -31.21 30.71 7.90
C GLY A 418 -30.03 30.10 7.13
N ARG A 419 -29.13 29.28 7.71
CA ARG A 419 -28.03 28.65 6.91
C ARG A 419 -27.74 27.13 7.00
N PRO A 420 -28.63 26.21 7.48
CA PRO A 420 -28.33 24.77 7.42
C PRO A 420 -28.58 24.15 6.02
N LEU A 421 -29.42 24.75 5.18
CA LEU A 421 -29.76 24.19 3.86
C LEU A 421 -28.68 24.46 2.82
N ALA A 422 -28.10 25.66 2.78
CA ALA A 422 -27.04 26.02 1.82
C ALA A 422 -25.77 25.18 1.99
N ALA A 423 -25.38 24.84 3.23
CA ALA A 423 -24.22 23.97 3.49
C ALA A 423 -24.51 22.50 3.12
N LYS A 424 -25.74 22.02 3.34
CA LYS A 424 -26.18 20.68 2.92
C LYS A 424 -26.31 20.57 1.40
N LEU A 425 -26.84 21.60 0.74
CA LEU A 425 -26.94 21.70 -0.71
C LEU A 425 -25.56 21.90 -1.37
N ALA A 426 -24.63 22.60 -0.73
CA ALA A 426 -23.24 22.65 -1.18
C ALA A 426 -22.55 21.30 -1.05
N TRP A 427 -22.77 20.55 0.04
CA TRP A 427 -22.22 19.19 0.19
C TRP A 427 -22.81 18.22 -0.84
N ALA A 428 -24.14 18.20 -0.98
CA ALA A 428 -24.83 17.40 -1.98
C ALA A 428 -24.46 17.82 -3.41
N GLY A 429 -24.30 19.12 -3.67
CA GLY A 429 -23.91 19.68 -4.97
C GLY A 429 -22.47 19.39 -5.34
N SER A 430 -21.52 19.45 -4.39
CA SER A 430 -20.13 19.08 -4.63
C SER A 430 -19.97 17.57 -4.85
N ILE A 431 -20.70 16.74 -4.10
CA ILE A 431 -20.72 15.28 -4.32
C ILE A 431 -21.39 14.97 -5.65
N ALA A 432 -22.54 15.57 -5.96
CA ALA A 432 -23.23 15.36 -7.22
C ALA A 432 -22.39 15.85 -8.42
N ALA A 433 -21.70 16.99 -8.31
CA ALA A 433 -20.80 17.48 -9.34
C ALA A 433 -19.58 16.55 -9.52
N ALA A 434 -18.97 16.07 -8.42
CA ALA A 434 -17.90 15.09 -8.49
C ALA A 434 -18.40 13.78 -9.12
N VAL A 435 -19.57 13.28 -8.71
CA VAL A 435 -20.21 12.07 -9.26
C VAL A 435 -20.55 12.24 -10.74
N MET A 436 -21.03 13.42 -11.17
CA MET A 436 -21.34 13.70 -12.58
C MET A 436 -20.08 13.83 -13.45
N ILE A 437 -19.02 14.45 -12.92
CA ILE A 437 -17.69 14.49 -13.56
C ILE A 437 -17.09 13.09 -13.65
N LEU A 438 -17.34 12.23 -12.66
CA LEU A 438 -16.93 10.83 -12.64
C LEU A 438 -17.78 9.97 -13.60
N ALA A 439 -19.08 10.23 -13.75
CA ALA A 439 -20.01 9.37 -14.50
C ALA A 439 -19.80 9.38 -16.02
N GLY A 440 -19.52 10.52 -16.63
CA GLY A 440 -19.34 10.64 -18.09
C GLY A 440 -18.17 9.80 -18.65
N PRO A 441 -16.97 9.89 -18.06
CA PRO A 441 -15.82 9.06 -18.43
C PRO A 441 -16.00 7.57 -18.12
N ILE A 442 -16.65 7.24 -17.01
CA ILE A 442 -16.93 5.84 -16.61
C ILE A 442 -17.86 5.16 -17.63
N ALA A 443 -18.83 5.90 -18.19
CA ALA A 443 -19.81 5.37 -19.13
C ALA A 443 -19.33 5.26 -20.58
N THR A 444 -18.29 6.00 -20.98
CA THR A 444 -17.87 6.12 -22.39
C THR A 444 -16.52 5.51 -22.72
N ALA A 445 -15.70 5.17 -21.71
CA ALA A 445 -14.39 4.57 -21.93
C ALA A 445 -14.51 3.08 -22.33
N SER A 446 -14.16 2.79 -23.59
CA SER A 446 -13.90 1.43 -24.06
C SER A 446 -12.46 1.05 -23.74
N ALA A 447 -12.21 -0.19 -23.31
CA ALA A 447 -10.84 -0.66 -23.14
C ALA A 447 -10.12 -0.60 -24.48
N PRO A 448 -8.91 -0.01 -24.56
CA PRO A 448 -8.08 -0.21 -25.73
C PRO A 448 -7.83 -1.71 -25.90
N ALA A 449 -7.65 -2.15 -27.14
CA ALA A 449 -7.19 -3.50 -27.40
C ALA A 449 -5.89 -3.75 -26.61
N ARG A 450 -5.83 -4.87 -25.86
CA ARG A 450 -4.59 -5.30 -25.23
C ARG A 450 -3.49 -5.33 -26.30
N PRO A 451 -2.23 -5.01 -25.96
CA PRO A 451 -1.13 -5.14 -26.89
C PRO A 451 -1.17 -6.53 -27.54
N THR A 452 -0.96 -6.60 -28.86
CA THR A 452 -1.21 -7.80 -29.68
C THR A 452 -0.43 -9.04 -29.22
N PHE A 453 0.61 -8.89 -28.40
CA PHE A 453 1.40 -9.99 -27.82
C PHE A 453 0.83 -10.56 -26.50
N LEU A 454 -0.09 -9.84 -25.84
CA LEU A 454 -0.85 -10.31 -24.66
C LEU A 454 -2.31 -10.63 -25.00
N SER A 455 -2.64 -10.71 -26.30
CA SER A 455 -3.96 -11.12 -26.74
C SER A 455 -4.19 -12.60 -26.41
N ALA A 456 -5.44 -12.99 -26.19
CA ALA A 456 -5.78 -14.39 -25.96
C ALA A 456 -5.26 -15.30 -27.08
N ASP A 457 -5.17 -14.77 -28.31
CA ASP A 457 -4.64 -15.43 -29.51
C ASP A 457 -3.14 -15.73 -29.39
N SER A 458 -2.37 -14.85 -28.76
CA SER A 458 -0.92 -15.00 -28.53
C SER A 458 -0.64 -16.03 -27.42
N ILE A 459 -1.47 -16.02 -26.38
CA ILE A 459 -1.42 -17.01 -25.28
C ILE A 459 -1.87 -18.39 -25.80
N ASP A 460 -2.91 -18.45 -26.62
CA ASP A 460 -3.38 -19.71 -27.23
C ASP A 460 -2.31 -20.30 -28.15
N ARG A 461 -1.54 -19.47 -28.88
CA ARG A 461 -0.34 -19.89 -29.62
C ARG A 461 0.73 -20.50 -28.73
N LEU A 462 1.01 -19.93 -27.55
CA LEU A 462 1.96 -20.51 -26.58
C LEU A 462 1.48 -21.90 -26.10
N VAL A 463 0.18 -22.05 -25.80
CA VAL A 463 -0.43 -23.34 -25.42
C VAL A 463 -0.42 -24.35 -26.57
N THR A 464 -0.58 -23.90 -27.83
CA THR A 464 -0.51 -24.79 -29.00
C THR A 464 0.91 -25.22 -29.35
N VAL A 465 1.93 -24.41 -29.07
CA VAL A 465 3.34 -24.79 -29.24
C VAL A 465 3.72 -25.89 -28.25
N ASP A 466 3.31 -25.77 -26.99
CA ASP A 466 3.57 -26.79 -25.95
C ASP A 466 2.91 -28.15 -26.25
N ARG A 467 1.75 -28.15 -26.94
CA ARG A 467 1.09 -29.38 -27.39
C ARG A 467 1.75 -30.06 -28.60
N ARG A 468 2.57 -29.36 -29.38
CA ARG A 468 3.30 -29.94 -30.52
C ARG A 468 4.68 -30.42 -30.06
N GLY A 469 4.70 -31.46 -29.22
CA GLY A 469 5.93 -32.18 -28.91
C GLY A 469 6.56 -32.82 -30.17
N PRO A 470 7.80 -33.34 -30.09
CA PRO A 470 8.64 -33.71 -31.26
C PRO A 470 8.12 -34.82 -32.19
N GLY A 471 6.91 -35.34 -31.97
CA GLY A 471 6.38 -36.53 -32.65
C GLY A 471 5.20 -36.31 -33.61
N GLN A 472 4.65 -35.10 -33.74
CA GLN A 472 3.46 -34.88 -34.58
C GLN A 472 3.66 -33.77 -35.62
N ALA A 473 4.56 -34.01 -36.55
CA ALA A 473 4.61 -33.31 -37.83
C ALA A 473 4.32 -34.28 -38.99
N ALA A 474 3.21 -35.01 -38.92
CA ALA A 474 2.66 -35.75 -40.06
C ALA A 474 1.23 -36.24 -39.74
N ALA A 475 0.21 -35.40 -39.99
CA ALA A 475 -1.14 -35.80 -40.44
C ALA A 475 -2.15 -34.66 -40.18
N SER A 476 -2.28 -33.75 -41.14
CA SER A 476 -3.52 -33.01 -41.34
C SER A 476 -3.89 -33.12 -42.82
N GLY A 477 -4.49 -34.25 -43.17
CA GLY A 477 -5.14 -34.46 -44.45
C GLY A 477 -6.56 -33.91 -44.45
N LEU A 478 -6.90 -33.23 -45.55
CA LEU A 478 -8.17 -33.24 -46.28
C LEU A 478 -9.43 -32.60 -45.68
N GLY A 479 -9.85 -31.50 -46.34
CA GLY A 479 -11.22 -31.34 -46.87
C GLY A 479 -11.81 -29.92 -46.81
N PRO A 480 -12.74 -29.50 -47.70
CA PRO A 480 -13.00 -29.94 -49.07
C PRO A 480 -12.90 -28.78 -50.11
N ALA A 481 -12.85 -29.20 -51.38
CA ALA A 481 -12.77 -28.36 -52.56
C ALA A 481 -14.06 -27.56 -52.85
N GLY A 482 -13.88 -26.30 -53.26
CA GLY A 482 -14.81 -25.55 -54.11
C GLY A 482 -14.10 -25.26 -55.44
N GLY A 483 -14.61 -25.81 -56.53
CA GLY A 483 -13.96 -25.78 -57.84
C GLY A 483 -14.20 -24.48 -58.62
N VAL A 484 -13.24 -24.15 -59.48
CA VAL A 484 -13.47 -23.44 -60.76
C VAL A 484 -12.45 -23.96 -61.78
N LEU A 485 -12.96 -24.20 -62.99
CA LEU A 485 -12.30 -24.74 -64.19
C LEU A 485 -11.26 -23.78 -64.79
N GLY A 486 -10.17 -24.35 -65.31
CA GLY A 486 -9.25 -23.67 -66.24
C GLY A 486 -8.25 -24.66 -66.87
N ARG A 487 -8.49 -25.04 -68.12
CA ARG A 487 -7.63 -25.92 -68.95
C ARG A 487 -6.39 -25.19 -69.47
N GLY A 488 -5.27 -25.91 -69.60
CA GLY A 488 -4.17 -25.59 -70.53
C GLY A 488 -2.88 -26.38 -70.22
N PRO A 489 -2.35 -27.22 -71.13
CA PRO A 489 -1.24 -28.13 -70.85
C PRO A 489 0.10 -27.56 -71.32
N THR A 490 1.18 -27.81 -70.57
CA THR A 490 2.52 -28.02 -71.17
C THR A 490 3.41 -28.82 -70.21
N SER A 491 3.83 -29.98 -70.70
CA SER A 491 4.90 -30.80 -70.14
C SER A 491 6.26 -30.12 -70.31
N ARG A 492 7.13 -30.18 -69.30
CA ARG A 492 8.59 -30.24 -69.51
C ARG A 492 9.35 -30.71 -68.25
N THR A 493 9.89 -31.91 -68.39
CA THR A 493 11.20 -32.41 -67.93
C THR A 493 11.55 -32.40 -66.44
N ALA A 494 11.68 -33.62 -65.91
CA ALA A 494 12.41 -33.93 -64.70
C ALA A 494 13.90 -33.54 -64.80
N VAL A 495 14.37 -32.77 -63.84
CA VAL A 495 15.80 -32.61 -63.52
C VAL A 495 15.96 -33.04 -62.08
N SER A 496 16.70 -34.13 -61.85
CA SER A 496 17.12 -34.55 -60.52
C SER A 496 18.20 -33.60 -60.00
N PRO A 497 18.06 -32.98 -58.82
CA PRO A 497 19.19 -32.39 -58.13
C PRO A 497 19.80 -33.42 -57.19
N ARG A 498 21.12 -33.56 -57.33
CA ARG A 498 22.06 -34.22 -56.44
C ARG A 498 21.72 -33.96 -54.96
N PHE A 499 21.82 -35.01 -54.15
CA PHE A 499 21.90 -34.91 -52.70
C PHE A 499 23.05 -33.95 -52.32
N LEU A 500 22.72 -32.70 -51.99
CA LEU A 500 23.47 -31.96 -51.00
C LEU A 500 23.06 -32.57 -49.67
N VAL A 501 24.00 -33.28 -49.02
CA VAL A 501 23.88 -33.55 -47.60
C VAL A 501 23.95 -32.19 -46.93
N ASP A 502 22.79 -31.63 -46.65
CA ASP A 502 22.62 -30.45 -45.83
C ASP A 502 23.01 -30.84 -44.41
N THR A 503 24.28 -30.62 -44.05
CA THR A 503 24.78 -30.71 -42.68
C THR A 503 24.27 -29.51 -41.88
N ARG A 504 22.96 -29.30 -41.83
CA ARG A 504 22.37 -28.50 -40.77
C ARG A 504 22.62 -29.25 -39.46
N PRO A 505 23.26 -28.62 -38.44
CA PRO A 505 23.51 -29.29 -37.18
C PRO A 505 22.17 -29.73 -36.59
N VAL A 506 22.17 -30.87 -35.90
CA VAL A 506 21.06 -31.33 -35.06
C VAL A 506 20.54 -30.10 -34.32
N SER A 507 19.29 -29.70 -34.57
CA SER A 507 18.71 -28.50 -33.98
C SER A 507 18.77 -28.68 -32.46
N ARG A 508 19.64 -27.92 -31.78
CA ARG A 508 19.74 -27.91 -30.32
C ARG A 508 18.33 -27.68 -29.77
N ARG A 509 17.88 -28.51 -28.82
CA ARG A 509 16.60 -28.30 -28.16
C ARG A 509 16.75 -27.14 -27.18
N ILE A 510 16.13 -26.02 -27.50
CA ILE A 510 16.19 -24.81 -26.69
C ILE A 510 14.89 -24.67 -25.91
N VAL A 511 14.99 -24.54 -24.58
CA VAL A 511 13.87 -24.26 -23.69
C VAL A 511 14.02 -22.84 -23.15
N LEU A 512 12.98 -22.02 -23.27
CA LEU A 512 12.92 -20.65 -22.80
C LEU A 512 11.95 -20.57 -21.62
N ILE A 513 12.47 -20.36 -20.43
CA ILE A 513 11.72 -20.20 -19.18
C ILE A 513 11.70 -18.73 -18.81
N GLY A 514 10.52 -18.19 -18.53
CA GLY A 514 10.49 -16.84 -17.95
C GLY A 514 9.11 -16.33 -17.58
N ASP A 515 9.02 -15.02 -17.48
CA ASP A 515 7.78 -14.31 -17.15
C ASP A 515 7.21 -13.54 -18.37
N SER A 516 6.52 -12.42 -18.14
CA SER A 516 5.90 -11.64 -19.20
C SER A 516 6.90 -11.00 -20.17
N VAL A 517 8.17 -10.80 -19.76
CA VAL A 517 9.22 -10.30 -20.67
C VAL A 517 9.50 -11.32 -21.77
N VAL A 518 9.58 -12.60 -21.42
CA VAL A 518 9.69 -13.70 -22.38
C VAL A 518 8.48 -13.74 -23.31
N ILE A 519 7.26 -13.61 -22.77
CA ILE A 519 6.04 -13.58 -23.60
C ILE A 519 6.10 -12.45 -24.64
N ALA A 520 6.68 -11.30 -24.28
CA ALA A 520 6.84 -10.17 -25.20
C ALA A 520 7.95 -10.37 -26.25
N ALA A 521 8.97 -11.18 -25.97
CA ALA A 521 10.16 -11.32 -26.81
C ALA A 521 10.30 -12.68 -27.55
N TYR A 522 9.56 -13.72 -27.15
CA TYR A 522 9.84 -15.10 -27.59
C TYR A 522 9.75 -15.28 -29.12
N GLU A 523 8.83 -14.59 -29.80
CA GLU A 523 8.71 -14.70 -31.26
C GLU A 523 9.99 -14.22 -31.95
N ALA A 524 10.59 -13.14 -31.46
CA ALA A 524 11.86 -12.63 -31.99
C ALA A 524 13.02 -13.59 -31.70
N VAL A 525 13.03 -14.22 -30.51
CA VAL A 525 14.01 -15.25 -30.14
C VAL A 525 13.89 -16.44 -31.09
N ALA A 526 12.69 -17.00 -31.24
CA ALA A 526 12.40 -18.15 -32.11
C ALA A 526 12.81 -17.90 -33.58
N GLN A 527 12.58 -16.68 -34.08
CA GLN A 527 13.01 -16.30 -35.43
C GLN A 527 14.53 -16.26 -35.59
N LYS A 528 15.27 -15.96 -34.52
CA LYS A 528 16.73 -15.78 -34.55
C LYS A 528 17.48 -17.08 -34.31
N VAL A 529 17.03 -17.90 -33.35
CA VAL A 529 17.76 -19.09 -32.88
C VAL A 529 17.16 -20.42 -33.35
N GLY A 530 16.00 -20.35 -34.03
CA GLY A 530 15.25 -21.54 -34.46
C GLY A 530 14.14 -21.94 -33.47
N PRO A 531 13.54 -23.12 -33.63
CA PRO A 531 12.44 -23.58 -32.79
C PRO A 531 12.84 -23.60 -31.30
N VAL A 532 12.00 -22.99 -30.46
CA VAL A 532 12.16 -22.94 -29.00
C VAL A 532 10.89 -23.49 -28.33
N THR A 533 11.06 -24.25 -27.25
CA THR A 533 9.97 -24.57 -26.33
C THR A 533 9.86 -23.44 -25.32
N VAL A 534 8.69 -22.80 -25.22
CA VAL A 534 8.50 -21.65 -24.32
C VAL A 534 7.61 -22.05 -23.16
N ASP A 535 8.09 -21.82 -21.94
CA ASP A 535 7.30 -21.94 -20.72
C ASP A 535 7.38 -20.60 -20.00
N ALA A 536 6.37 -19.76 -20.20
CA ALA A 536 6.31 -18.43 -19.60
C ALA A 536 4.89 -18.09 -19.16
N ALA A 537 4.77 -17.37 -18.04
CA ALA A 537 3.48 -16.94 -17.52
C ALA A 537 3.51 -15.48 -17.06
N ILE A 538 2.39 -14.79 -17.27
CA ILE A 538 2.16 -13.44 -16.78
C ILE A 538 2.21 -13.46 -15.25
N GLY A 539 3.01 -12.55 -14.67
CA GLY A 539 3.12 -12.42 -13.21
C GLY A 539 3.87 -13.55 -12.52
N ARG A 540 4.49 -14.48 -13.28
CA ARG A 540 5.26 -15.60 -12.72
C ARG A 540 6.30 -15.11 -11.73
N SER A 541 6.27 -15.63 -10.51
CA SER A 541 7.31 -15.36 -9.52
C SER A 541 8.60 -16.11 -9.86
N VAL A 542 9.72 -15.67 -9.30
CA VAL A 542 11.01 -16.39 -9.43
C VAL A 542 10.86 -17.83 -8.92
N GLY A 543 10.23 -18.02 -7.76
CA GLY A 543 10.05 -19.33 -7.14
C GLY A 543 9.19 -20.28 -7.97
N GLU A 544 8.08 -19.78 -8.55
CA GLU A 544 7.28 -20.56 -9.51
C GLU A 544 8.10 -20.98 -10.74
N GLY A 545 8.96 -20.09 -11.24
CA GLY A 545 9.89 -20.41 -12.33
C GLY A 545 10.90 -21.50 -11.95
N VAL A 546 11.45 -21.46 -10.74
CA VAL A 546 12.34 -22.52 -10.21
C VAL A 546 11.58 -23.85 -10.05
N ALA A 547 10.33 -23.82 -9.61
CA ALA A 547 9.49 -25.02 -9.54
C ALA A 547 9.23 -25.63 -10.93
N VAL A 548 8.98 -24.81 -11.96
CA VAL A 548 8.87 -25.25 -13.36
C VAL A 548 10.18 -25.90 -13.84
N LEU A 549 11.33 -25.29 -13.54
CA LEU A 549 12.64 -25.87 -13.86
C LEU A 549 12.84 -27.24 -13.21
N ARG A 550 12.52 -27.39 -11.91
CA ARG A 550 12.59 -28.67 -11.20
C ARG A 550 11.67 -29.72 -11.81
N HIS A 551 10.44 -29.34 -12.17
CA HIS A 551 9.48 -30.24 -12.80
C HIS A 551 9.97 -30.73 -14.17
N ARG A 552 10.47 -29.83 -15.02
CA ARG A 552 11.03 -30.18 -16.34
C ARG A 552 12.32 -30.99 -16.22
N ALA A 553 13.17 -30.70 -15.24
CA ALA A 553 14.35 -31.50 -14.94
C ALA A 553 13.97 -32.95 -14.59
N ALA A 554 12.98 -33.13 -13.69
CA ALA A 554 12.48 -34.45 -13.32
C ALA A 554 11.85 -35.20 -14.51
N ALA A 555 11.25 -34.48 -15.46
CA ALA A 555 10.71 -35.02 -16.69
C ALA A 555 11.75 -35.23 -17.82
N ASN A 556 13.03 -34.86 -17.59
CA ASN A 556 14.10 -34.87 -18.59
C ASN A 556 13.77 -34.07 -19.87
N ASP A 557 13.11 -32.92 -19.68
CA ASP A 557 12.55 -32.06 -20.74
C ASP A 557 13.18 -30.65 -20.77
N LEU A 558 14.44 -30.52 -20.35
CA LEU A 558 15.17 -29.24 -20.37
C LEU A 558 16.00 -29.00 -21.64
N GLY A 559 16.17 -30.01 -22.49
CA GLY A 559 16.89 -29.86 -23.76
C GLY A 559 18.41 -29.65 -23.61
N ASP A 560 19.02 -29.05 -24.63
CA ASP A 560 20.46 -28.80 -24.72
C ASP A 560 20.85 -27.38 -24.27
N VAL A 561 19.90 -26.45 -24.38
CA VAL A 561 20.07 -25.05 -23.97
C VAL A 561 18.84 -24.61 -23.20
N VAL A 562 19.02 -24.07 -22.00
CA VAL A 562 17.95 -23.42 -21.24
C VAL A 562 18.24 -21.93 -21.15
N ILE A 563 17.30 -21.11 -21.59
CA ILE A 563 17.34 -19.65 -21.42
C ILE A 563 16.37 -19.29 -20.29
N VAL A 564 16.85 -18.53 -19.32
CA VAL A 564 16.11 -18.13 -18.13
C VAL A 564 16.05 -16.60 -18.07
N ASP A 565 14.83 -16.06 -18.05
CA ASP A 565 14.54 -14.66 -17.78
C ASP A 565 13.45 -14.60 -16.71
N LEU A 566 13.89 -14.59 -15.45
CA LEU A 566 13.06 -14.58 -14.25
C LEU A 566 13.51 -13.47 -13.32
N GLY A 567 12.55 -12.71 -12.80
CA GLY A 567 12.81 -11.70 -11.78
C GLY A 567 12.13 -10.35 -12.04
N SER A 568 11.39 -10.18 -13.13
CA SER A 568 10.56 -8.99 -13.34
C SER A 568 9.48 -8.85 -12.27
N ASN A 569 9.04 -9.97 -11.69
CA ASN A 569 7.93 -10.05 -10.74
C ASN A 569 8.33 -10.38 -9.29
N GLY A 570 9.62 -10.27 -8.95
CA GLY A 570 10.06 -10.49 -7.59
C GLY A 570 11.56 -10.70 -7.46
N ARG A 571 12.02 -10.81 -6.22
CA ARG A 571 13.43 -10.93 -5.89
C ARG A 571 13.98 -12.33 -6.21
N LEU A 572 15.11 -12.37 -6.90
CA LEU A 572 15.92 -13.56 -7.12
C LEU A 572 17.02 -13.58 -6.05
N THR A 573 16.83 -14.41 -5.02
CA THR A 573 17.84 -14.59 -3.97
C THR A 573 18.97 -15.49 -4.48
N PRO A 574 20.19 -15.39 -3.91
CA PRO A 574 21.28 -16.31 -4.25
C PRO A 574 20.89 -17.79 -4.07
N GLY A 575 20.09 -18.12 -3.05
CA GLY A 575 19.60 -19.47 -2.83
C GLY A 575 18.64 -19.95 -3.93
N LEU A 576 17.72 -19.09 -4.41
CA LEU A 576 16.83 -19.43 -5.53
C LEU A 576 17.60 -19.60 -6.85
N PHE A 577 18.62 -18.77 -7.08
CA PHE A 577 19.52 -18.94 -8.23
C PHE A 577 20.24 -20.28 -8.18
N ASP A 578 20.82 -20.61 -7.02
CA ASP A 578 21.52 -21.88 -6.79
C ASP A 578 20.59 -23.09 -6.99
N ASP A 579 19.37 -23.04 -6.46
CA ASP A 579 18.35 -24.06 -6.66
C ASP A 579 17.93 -24.23 -8.13
N ALA A 580 17.81 -23.12 -8.87
CA ALA A 580 17.54 -23.15 -10.31
C ALA A 580 18.68 -23.82 -11.07
N MET A 581 19.93 -23.45 -10.77
CA MET A 581 21.11 -24.03 -11.42
C MET A 581 21.28 -25.51 -11.10
N LYS A 582 21.01 -25.94 -9.86
CA LYS A 582 20.96 -27.36 -9.49
C LYS A 582 19.94 -28.14 -10.28
N ALA A 583 18.74 -27.58 -10.52
CA ALA A 583 17.73 -28.21 -11.37
C ALA A 583 18.20 -28.36 -12.83
N MET A 584 19.06 -27.46 -13.30
CA MET A 584 19.62 -27.45 -14.66
C MET A 584 21.04 -28.06 -14.74
N ALA A 585 21.47 -28.83 -13.75
CA ALA A 585 22.84 -29.35 -13.71
C ALA A 585 23.19 -30.27 -14.91
N SER A 586 22.21 -30.93 -15.51
CA SER A 586 22.38 -31.76 -16.71
C SER A 586 22.35 -30.99 -18.03
N VAL A 587 22.02 -29.70 -18.00
CA VAL A 587 21.88 -28.85 -19.20
C VAL A 587 23.27 -28.40 -19.66
N PRO A 588 23.67 -28.66 -20.92
CA PRO A 588 24.97 -28.25 -21.44
C PRO A 588 25.23 -26.74 -21.41
N LEU A 589 24.20 -25.94 -21.67
CA LEU A 589 24.30 -24.48 -21.67
C LEU A 589 23.07 -23.85 -21.03
N VAL A 590 23.29 -23.06 -19.99
CA VAL A 590 22.27 -22.24 -19.32
C VAL A 590 22.57 -20.76 -19.58
N ILE A 591 21.60 -20.03 -20.11
CA ILE A 591 21.71 -18.59 -20.37
C ILE A 591 20.78 -17.86 -19.41
N TRP A 592 21.34 -17.02 -18.55
CA TRP A 592 20.58 -16.10 -17.73
C TRP A 592 20.53 -14.72 -18.38
N VAL A 593 19.34 -14.18 -18.56
CA VAL A 593 19.15 -12.80 -19.00
C VAL A 593 19.00 -11.93 -17.77
N ASN A 594 19.84 -10.90 -17.63
CA ASN A 594 19.67 -9.95 -16.53
C ASN A 594 18.53 -8.96 -16.80
N LEU A 595 18.00 -8.36 -15.74
CA LEU A 595 16.74 -7.63 -15.78
C LEU A 595 16.95 -6.17 -16.17
N SER A 596 16.04 -5.66 -16.99
CA SER A 596 15.84 -4.23 -17.20
C SER A 596 14.39 -3.90 -16.87
N VAL A 597 14.14 -3.58 -15.59
CA VAL A 597 12.81 -3.37 -15.02
C VAL A 597 12.85 -2.24 -13.99
N PRO A 598 11.95 -1.23 -14.05
CA PRO A 598 11.92 -0.12 -13.10
C PRO A 598 11.32 -0.57 -11.75
N ARG A 599 12.06 -1.39 -11.01
CA ARG A 599 11.69 -1.97 -9.70
C ARG A 599 12.89 -1.90 -8.75
N SER A 600 12.61 -1.76 -7.45
CA SER A 600 13.62 -1.67 -6.39
C SER A 600 14.56 -2.89 -6.34
N TRP A 601 14.09 -4.07 -6.73
CA TRP A 601 14.89 -5.30 -6.73
C TRP A 601 15.72 -5.54 -7.99
N GLU A 602 15.61 -4.71 -9.05
CA GLU A 602 16.34 -4.90 -10.31
C GLU A 602 17.85 -5.04 -10.07
N SER A 603 18.43 -4.05 -9.38
CA SER A 603 19.85 -4.02 -9.06
C SER A 603 20.29 -5.19 -8.18
N ALA A 604 19.44 -5.64 -7.24
CA ALA A 604 19.74 -6.78 -6.39
C ALA A 604 19.73 -8.10 -7.18
N ASN A 605 18.74 -8.29 -8.05
CA ASN A 605 18.62 -9.47 -8.91
C ASN A 605 19.77 -9.54 -9.93
N ASN A 606 20.12 -8.42 -10.56
CA ASN A 606 21.24 -8.36 -11.52
C ASN A 606 22.57 -8.71 -10.85
N ARG A 607 22.79 -8.28 -9.60
CA ARG A 607 23.96 -8.71 -8.80
C ARG A 607 23.91 -10.20 -8.47
N ALA A 608 22.75 -10.74 -8.12
CA ALA A 608 22.61 -12.17 -7.82
C ALA A 608 22.92 -13.03 -9.05
N ILE A 609 22.44 -12.65 -10.23
CA ILE A 609 22.76 -13.33 -11.50
C ILE A 609 24.26 -13.21 -11.79
N ALA A 610 24.81 -11.98 -11.78
CA ALA A 610 26.21 -11.74 -12.11
C ALA A 610 27.20 -12.47 -11.18
N ALA A 611 26.86 -12.59 -9.89
CA ALA A 611 27.65 -13.38 -8.94
C ALA A 611 27.45 -14.88 -9.15
N GLY A 612 26.21 -15.34 -9.27
CA GLY A 612 25.87 -16.75 -9.35
C GLY A 612 26.40 -17.45 -10.60
N ILE A 613 26.38 -16.81 -11.77
CA ILE A 613 26.92 -17.41 -13.01
C ILE A 613 28.41 -17.75 -12.90
N GLN A 614 29.18 -17.07 -12.04
CA GLN A 614 30.61 -17.34 -11.86
C GLN A 614 30.86 -18.69 -11.16
N GLU A 615 29.85 -19.20 -10.45
CA GLU A 615 29.93 -20.47 -9.72
C GLU A 615 29.62 -21.69 -10.61
N TYR A 616 29.07 -21.48 -11.81
CA TYR A 616 28.58 -22.53 -12.69
C TYR A 616 29.19 -22.48 -14.09
N ALA A 617 29.99 -23.50 -14.44
CA ALA A 617 30.72 -23.53 -15.71
C ALA A 617 29.82 -23.61 -16.96
N ASN A 618 28.61 -24.13 -16.82
CA ASN A 618 27.62 -24.21 -17.91
C ASN A 618 26.72 -22.95 -17.99
N ALA A 619 26.91 -21.95 -17.12
CA ALA A 619 26.10 -20.74 -17.09
C ALA A 619 26.78 -19.59 -17.86
N ARG A 620 25.98 -18.82 -18.62
CA ARG A 620 26.37 -17.56 -19.26
C ARG A 620 25.33 -16.49 -18.95
N MET A 621 25.75 -15.23 -18.92
CA MET A 621 24.83 -14.10 -18.78
C MET A 621 24.71 -13.33 -20.10
N VAL A 622 23.47 -12.99 -20.46
CA VAL A 622 23.13 -11.97 -21.44
C VAL A 622 22.85 -10.67 -20.69
N ASP A 623 23.65 -9.65 -20.96
CA ASP A 623 23.52 -8.33 -20.34
C ASP A 623 22.49 -7.47 -21.07
N TRP A 624 21.22 -7.85 -20.93
CA TRP A 624 20.09 -7.09 -21.45
C TRP A 624 19.99 -5.71 -20.80
N HIS A 625 20.23 -5.60 -19.49
CA HIS A 625 20.21 -4.35 -18.74
C HIS A 625 21.12 -3.28 -19.34
N ALA A 626 22.41 -3.61 -19.59
CA ALA A 626 23.33 -2.65 -20.19
C ALA A 626 22.94 -2.31 -21.64
N ALA A 627 22.45 -3.30 -22.39
CA ALA A 627 22.04 -3.11 -23.78
C ALA A 627 20.78 -2.26 -23.96
N SER A 628 19.90 -2.22 -22.95
CA SER A 628 18.65 -1.48 -22.97
C SER A 628 18.68 -0.16 -22.19
N SER A 629 19.70 0.03 -21.34
CA SER A 629 19.85 1.24 -20.52
C SER A 629 19.92 2.50 -21.38
N GLY A 630 19.08 3.49 -21.06
CA GLY A 630 19.00 4.76 -21.79
C GLY A 630 18.21 4.71 -23.10
N HIS A 631 17.58 3.58 -23.42
CA HIS A 631 16.81 3.36 -24.65
C HIS A 631 15.31 3.14 -24.38
N PRO A 632 14.54 4.17 -23.95
CA PRO A 632 13.11 4.02 -23.71
C PRO A 632 12.31 3.60 -24.96
N GLU A 633 12.85 3.82 -26.16
CA GLU A 633 12.28 3.36 -27.43
C GLU A 633 12.22 1.83 -27.57
N TYR A 634 13.03 1.09 -26.79
CA TYR A 634 13.00 -0.37 -26.77
C TYR A 634 11.81 -0.94 -26.00
N PHE A 635 11.15 -0.13 -25.18
CA PHE A 635 10.12 -0.59 -24.24
C PHE A 635 8.75 0.01 -24.52
N TRP A 636 7.70 -0.66 -24.02
CA TRP A 636 6.39 -0.07 -23.89
C TRP A 636 6.36 0.99 -22.77
N GLN A 637 5.20 1.61 -22.52
CA GLN A 637 5.06 2.69 -21.53
C GLN A 637 5.27 2.22 -20.07
N ASP A 638 5.28 0.90 -19.87
CA ASP A 638 5.63 0.25 -18.61
C ASP A 638 7.12 0.38 -18.26
N GLY A 639 7.99 0.58 -19.26
CA GLY A 639 9.43 0.75 -19.12
C GLY A 639 10.23 -0.55 -19.09
N TYR A 640 9.64 -1.71 -19.40
CA TYR A 640 10.36 -2.99 -19.34
C TYR A 640 9.89 -4.08 -20.32
N HIS A 641 8.64 -4.03 -20.83
CA HIS A 641 8.27 -4.98 -21.88
C HIS A 641 8.86 -4.55 -23.22
N PRO A 642 9.64 -5.40 -23.88
CA PRO A 642 10.26 -5.05 -25.14
C PRO A 642 9.23 -4.84 -26.25
N ARG A 643 9.38 -3.73 -26.98
CA ARG A 643 8.77 -3.50 -28.29
C ARG A 643 9.51 -4.28 -29.36
N ALA A 644 8.99 -4.26 -30.59
CA ALA A 644 9.61 -4.95 -31.72
C ALA A 644 11.11 -4.62 -31.92
N LEU A 645 11.55 -3.39 -31.65
CA LEU A 645 12.96 -3.03 -31.72
C LEU A 645 13.78 -3.67 -30.59
N GLY A 646 13.32 -3.53 -29.33
CA GLY A 646 13.94 -4.15 -28.16
C GLY A 646 13.96 -5.67 -28.24
N ALA A 647 12.86 -6.30 -28.67
CA ALA A 647 12.75 -7.76 -28.81
C ALA A 647 13.75 -8.32 -29.83
N ARG A 648 14.03 -7.59 -30.92
CA ARG A 648 15.06 -7.98 -31.90
C ARG A 648 16.48 -7.88 -31.33
N LEU A 649 16.76 -6.85 -30.54
CA LEU A 649 18.05 -6.71 -29.86
C LEU A 649 18.22 -7.81 -28.82
N TYR A 650 17.22 -8.01 -27.96
CA TYR A 650 17.12 -9.09 -26.98
C TYR A 650 17.40 -10.46 -27.61
N ALA A 651 16.71 -10.78 -28.72
CA ALA A 651 16.94 -12.02 -29.46
C ALA A 651 18.34 -12.13 -30.07
N THR A 652 18.93 -11.01 -30.51
CA THR A 652 20.28 -10.99 -31.07
C THR A 652 21.34 -11.25 -30.00
N LEU A 653 21.16 -10.71 -28.79
CA LEU A 653 22.04 -10.96 -27.65
C LEU A 653 21.97 -12.43 -27.21
N ILE A 654 20.77 -13.01 -27.16
CA ILE A 654 20.58 -14.44 -26.86
C ILE A 654 21.26 -15.30 -27.91
N ALA A 655 21.06 -15.02 -29.21
CA ALA A 655 21.69 -15.80 -30.27
C ALA A 655 23.22 -15.78 -30.16
N ALA A 656 23.81 -14.60 -29.89
CA ALA A 656 25.24 -14.46 -29.69
C ALA A 656 25.78 -15.22 -28.47
N ALA A 657 24.95 -15.49 -27.46
CA ALA A 657 25.33 -16.27 -26.28
C ALA A 657 25.24 -17.79 -26.50
N ILE A 658 24.47 -18.24 -27.50
CA ILE A 658 24.32 -19.66 -27.89
C ILE A 658 25.47 -20.11 -28.79
N ASP A 659 25.91 -19.23 -29.68
CA ASP A 659 27.09 -19.42 -30.53
C ASP A 659 28.38 -19.45 -29.67
#